data_AF-A0A2G6J1T2-F1
#
_entry.id   AF-A0A2G6J1T2-F1
#
_cell.length_a   1.000
_cell.length_b   1.000
_cell.length_c   1.000
_cell.angle_alpha   90.00
_cell.angle_beta   90.00
_cell.angle_gamma   90.00
#
_symmetry.space_group_name_H-M   'P 1'
#
loop_
_entity.id
_entity.type
_entity.pdbx_description
1 polymer ?
#
loop_
_entity_poly.entity_id
_entity_poly.type
_entity_poly.pdbx_seq_one_letter_code
_entity_poly.pdbx_strand_id
1 'polypeptide(L)'
;MVVRSPHPDHPAQEGGHPHRALIEVSLPEPGSRPPLRPSRRLASRGDPRNRCRWHVRGGLDGLCRGTRAPRAGRPPRGLQESRQPALPTPPHGGLLMAAPTDETKHLSEADVRELWEANASAWGRGVSRRWDFFRHEFHDPAFLPLLGQVEGTRFLDLACGEGVLSRWAFSQGATVTGVDISAQLIAQASRSASNTSARFHTSSISHMPQYLRDRGHDVVTRDFGALQATWRTVCRLLVADDFDLIAVFNDFDAIDGIERFLHYCRELQPQARLLTFGRASRLRPQLFTGLLFDAIAWSGDYEDAVGSYVDHLVDGLPTRGVMLRTGPETFEKGAPGAFLPAPRWSLPDVREIPYDAYERLYSDDLDKFCGIPDRRELVVPLARGCPVGCAFCDVPKQQGSADRRLSVQRTLDYIESSLSHRPFDYVSFYAPTFTLRRRWVEEFCEATRDRLPALRWKCVTTLGHLNEGLLRTMAEAGCVRVSVGLETTHLPTAREHLPGAKAATLGRFEEVSEWCLRADIELNCFVMLGMLGEPLAHARTALDQALEAGHRVRPTLYTDYQALPVEGPVNALATANRQLLQPGSPLGLSHRRELYQLLHRTPGDRRTRVSERILSHPGLLSHCNPHVRQLEDFSKNDARDWLNLKSNELQHPKLRAIWERFDTWEGRTRQLSRYPVFDDTLGAVAAGLGCRPEQVCLAAGSDGALRALAHTLGGTGRCILPAHCYAGTERAVVAAGLRIRRLPPGEGDRASLAQRLEQALREEGPCMVFLENPNGQDGELLELPVAAELAASCARAGALLIVDEAYGDFAPIDHTPLVADLPNLIVLRTLSKSHGAAGLRLAFLFASPPLVGELRRCRMLNEVSQAALDFARFAMLYRDDFAELATDVRSWRARVHQELSAWPGWAPRPSAANFILVGAPSTATPRALLRSLEHHKVRMRVVPERPGHPLSVRLTIPSPEDLPRALLALAGGR
;
A
#
# COMPACT_ATOMS: atom_id res chain seq x y z
N MET A 1 7.98 22.91 20.58
CA MET A 1 8.02 24.22 19.90
C MET A 1 9.00 25.09 20.64
N VAL A 2 9.70 25.97 19.96
CA VAL A 2 10.61 26.93 20.55
C VAL A 2 10.50 28.28 19.83
N VAL A 3 10.39 29.39 20.55
CA VAL A 3 10.07 30.74 20.02
C VAL A 3 11.18 31.71 20.39
N ARG A 4 11.47 32.68 19.51
CA ARG A 4 12.24 33.89 19.84
C ARG A 4 11.40 35.16 19.75
N SER A 5 11.73 36.13 20.59
CA SER A 5 11.07 37.44 20.66
C SER A 5 11.87 38.55 19.97
N PRO A 6 11.24 39.48 19.21
CA PRO A 6 11.89 40.69 18.76
C PRO A 6 11.96 41.74 19.88
N HIS A 7 13.16 41.99 20.42
CA HIS A 7 13.40 43.12 21.34
C HIS A 7 13.40 44.46 20.55
N PRO A 8 12.82 45.56 21.08
CA PRO A 8 12.43 46.73 20.27
C PRO A 8 13.57 47.73 19.89
N ASP A 9 14.82 47.28 19.80
CA ASP A 9 16.00 48.13 19.55
C ASP A 9 16.67 47.89 18.19
N HIS A 10 16.01 48.31 17.09
CA HIS A 10 16.58 49.04 15.93
C HIS A 10 15.58 49.12 14.74
N PRO A 11 15.66 50.15 13.86
CA PRO A 11 14.66 50.40 12.80
C PRO A 11 14.89 49.61 11.50
N ALA A 12 13.89 49.63 10.60
CA ALA A 12 13.81 48.80 9.39
C ALA A 12 13.99 49.58 8.06
N GLN A 13 14.31 48.84 6.99
CA GLN A 13 14.13 49.10 5.54
C GLN A 13 14.24 47.72 4.83
N GLU A 14 13.37 47.29 3.91
CA GLU A 14 13.16 47.73 2.51
C GLU A 14 14.42 47.55 1.62
N GLY A 15 14.42 46.86 0.47
CA GLY A 15 13.43 45.99 -0.20
C GLY A 15 13.83 45.68 -1.67
N GLY A 16 13.28 44.63 -2.32
CA GLY A 16 13.36 44.44 -3.80
C GLY A 16 13.80 43.06 -4.36
N HIS A 17 13.27 42.72 -5.54
CA HIS A 17 13.64 41.60 -6.46
C HIS A 17 13.89 42.21 -7.89
N PRO A 18 13.95 41.53 -9.08
CA PRO A 18 13.93 40.08 -9.44
C PRO A 18 14.83 39.61 -10.65
N HIS A 19 14.71 38.32 -11.06
CA HIS A 19 14.83 37.77 -12.46
C HIS A 19 16.24 37.63 -13.14
N ARG A 20 16.52 36.77 -14.18
CA ARG A 20 16.01 35.46 -14.73
C ARG A 20 16.92 34.94 -15.91
N ALA A 21 16.58 33.79 -16.54
CA ALA A 21 16.99 33.27 -17.90
C ALA A 21 18.31 32.43 -18.02
N LEU A 22 18.32 31.15 -18.50
CA LEU A 22 18.33 30.53 -19.89
C LEU A 22 19.76 30.47 -20.52
N ILE A 23 20.24 29.53 -21.38
CA ILE A 23 19.75 28.54 -22.41
C ILE A 23 20.72 27.29 -22.34
N GLU A 24 20.40 25.98 -22.37
CA GLU A 24 19.73 25.02 -23.31
C GLU A 24 20.62 24.27 -24.37
N VAL A 25 20.45 22.92 -24.49
CA VAL A 25 20.75 22.02 -25.68
C VAL A 25 22.25 21.70 -26.04
N SER A 26 22.73 20.49 -26.44
CA SER A 26 22.17 19.14 -26.74
C SER A 26 23.17 17.97 -26.49
N LEU A 27 22.77 16.70 -26.74
CA LEU A 27 23.59 15.45 -26.64
C LEU A 27 23.38 14.45 -27.82
N PRO A 28 24.38 13.63 -28.19
CA PRO A 28 24.24 12.44 -29.06
C PRO A 28 24.28 11.08 -28.30
N GLU A 29 23.91 9.99 -28.99
CA GLU A 29 23.50 8.68 -28.40
C GLU A 29 24.60 7.62 -28.09
N PRO A 30 24.30 6.59 -27.25
CA PRO A 30 25.26 5.59 -26.79
C PRO A 30 25.33 4.29 -27.63
N GLY A 31 26.52 3.65 -27.69
CA GLY A 31 26.72 2.43 -28.50
C GLY A 31 27.53 1.29 -27.84
N SER A 32 26.86 0.16 -27.59
CA SER A 32 27.39 -1.21 -27.43
C SER A 32 28.23 -1.59 -26.17
N ARG A 33 28.04 -2.84 -25.71
CA ARG A 33 28.91 -3.59 -24.76
C ARG A 33 28.94 -5.09 -25.15
N PRO A 34 30.09 -5.78 -25.09
CA PRO A 34 30.17 -7.23 -25.27
C PRO A 34 29.92 -8.03 -23.96
N PRO A 35 29.56 -9.34 -24.03
CA PRO A 35 29.13 -10.13 -22.88
C PRO A 35 30.28 -10.88 -22.15
N LEU A 36 30.05 -11.19 -20.86
CA LEU A 36 30.95 -11.98 -20.01
C LEU A 36 30.74 -13.51 -20.16
N ARG A 37 31.81 -14.29 -19.95
CA ARG A 37 31.78 -15.77 -19.88
C ARG A 37 31.94 -16.29 -18.44
N PRO A 38 31.32 -17.44 -18.09
CA PRO A 38 31.46 -18.07 -16.77
C PRO A 38 32.67 -19.03 -16.68
N SER A 39 33.19 -19.24 -15.46
CA SER A 39 34.23 -20.24 -15.15
C SER A 39 33.76 -21.24 -14.06
N ARG A 40 34.48 -22.37 -13.94
CA ARG A 40 33.98 -23.61 -13.30
C ARG A 40 34.46 -23.83 -11.86
N ARG A 41 33.72 -24.73 -11.18
CA ARG A 41 34.02 -25.37 -9.89
C ARG A 41 35.42 -26.01 -9.84
N LEU A 42 35.97 -26.12 -8.62
CA LEU A 42 36.65 -27.33 -8.13
C LEU A 42 36.39 -27.47 -6.61
N ALA A 43 36.69 -28.63 -6.01
CA ALA A 43 36.19 -28.99 -4.67
C ALA A 43 37.15 -29.91 -3.88
N SER A 44 37.01 -29.92 -2.56
CA SER A 44 37.65 -30.90 -1.66
C SER A 44 36.75 -31.28 -0.48
N ARG A 45 36.81 -32.56 -0.09
CA ARG A 45 36.31 -33.11 1.20
C ARG A 45 37.43 -32.90 2.25
N GLY A 46 37.21 -32.92 3.57
CA GLY A 46 36.01 -33.17 4.38
C GLY A 46 36.37 -33.32 5.88
N ASP A 47 35.65 -34.19 6.58
CA ASP A 47 35.73 -34.57 8.02
C ASP A 47 35.06 -33.61 9.05
N PRO A 48 34.35 -34.11 10.09
CA PRO A 48 33.53 -33.28 10.97
C PRO A 48 34.02 -33.18 12.42
N ARG A 49 34.05 -31.94 12.96
CA ARG A 49 33.75 -31.62 14.37
C ARG A 49 33.71 -30.10 14.60
N ASN A 50 32.52 -29.51 14.64
CA ASN A 50 32.20 -28.50 15.67
C ASN A 50 30.70 -28.17 15.72
N ARG A 51 30.15 -28.12 16.94
CA ARG A 51 28.84 -27.54 17.28
C ARG A 51 29.05 -26.43 18.31
N CYS A 52 28.69 -25.18 17.98
CA CYS A 52 28.39 -24.08 18.91
C CYS A 52 27.50 -23.10 18.12
N ARG A 53 26.38 -22.53 18.57
CA ARG A 53 25.77 -22.36 19.91
C ARG A 53 26.58 -21.52 20.91
N TRP A 54 26.35 -20.21 20.85
CA TRP A 54 26.29 -19.28 22.00
C TRP A 54 25.03 -18.43 21.75
N HIS A 55 23.97 -18.40 22.54
CA HIS A 55 23.81 -18.11 23.98
C HIS A 55 24.26 -16.71 24.40
N VAL A 56 23.26 -15.84 24.66
CA VAL A 56 23.39 -14.67 25.53
C VAL A 56 22.46 -14.90 26.73
N ARG A 57 23.05 -14.87 27.93
CA ARG A 57 22.39 -14.67 29.22
C ARG A 57 23.30 -13.72 30.00
N GLY A 58 22.73 -12.69 30.61
CA GLY A 58 23.47 -11.68 31.36
C GLY A 58 22.52 -10.85 32.19
N GLY A 59 22.22 -11.33 33.40
CA GLY A 59 21.59 -10.52 34.44
C GLY A 59 22.63 -9.66 35.17
N LEU A 60 22.16 -8.82 36.07
CA LEU A 60 22.98 -8.02 36.97
C LEU A 60 23.81 -8.90 37.91
N ASP A 61 25.04 -8.48 38.23
CA ASP A 61 25.51 -8.11 39.58
C ASP A 61 27.04 -7.88 39.63
N GLY A 62 27.55 -7.33 40.74
CA GLY A 62 28.97 -7.50 41.10
C GLY A 62 29.90 -6.28 41.05
N LEU A 63 29.48 -5.10 41.50
CA LEU A 63 30.40 -3.97 41.73
C LEU A 63 31.26 -4.19 43.00
N CYS A 64 32.51 -4.67 42.88
CA CYS A 64 33.50 -4.56 43.98
C CYS A 64 35.00 -4.61 43.58
N ARG A 65 35.68 -3.48 43.81
CA ARG A 65 37.06 -3.32 44.34
C ARG A 65 38.31 -3.75 43.51
N GLY A 66 39.05 -2.73 43.06
CA GLY A 66 40.54 -2.70 43.03
C GLY A 66 41.24 -3.39 41.85
N THR A 67 42.44 -2.98 41.42
CA THR A 67 43.42 -2.00 41.95
C THR A 67 44.05 -1.12 40.84
N ARG A 68 45.16 -0.39 41.10
CA ARG A 68 45.69 0.71 40.24
C ARG A 68 46.82 0.32 39.29
N ALA A 69 46.97 1.13 38.23
CA ALA A 69 47.96 1.07 37.15
C ALA A 69 49.44 1.31 37.56
N PRO A 70 50.37 1.15 36.59
CA PRO A 70 51.27 2.28 36.26
C PRO A 70 51.28 2.69 34.76
N ARG A 71 52.06 3.72 34.41
CA ARG A 71 52.17 4.38 33.08
C ARG A 71 53.59 4.25 32.49
N ALA A 72 53.74 4.45 31.16
CA ALA A 72 54.54 5.55 30.53
C ALA A 72 55.24 5.17 29.18
N GLY A 73 55.36 6.13 28.26
CA GLY A 73 56.14 6.05 27.01
C GLY A 73 55.72 7.07 25.93
N ARG A 74 56.67 7.68 25.19
CA ARG A 74 56.41 8.63 24.06
C ARG A 74 57.54 8.58 22.98
N PRO A 75 57.33 9.09 21.74
CA PRO A 75 58.15 8.76 20.56
C PRO A 75 59.04 9.89 19.94
N PRO A 76 59.94 9.57 18.98
CA PRO A 76 60.52 10.48 17.96
C PRO A 76 59.67 10.50 16.65
N ARG A 77 59.54 11.54 15.79
CA ARG A 77 60.47 12.53 15.15
C ARG A 77 61.38 11.90 14.07
N GLY A 78 61.52 12.36 12.81
CA GLY A 78 60.98 13.43 11.92
C GLY A 78 61.51 13.14 10.47
N LEU A 79 61.65 13.94 9.39
CA LEU A 79 61.33 15.28 8.79
C LEU A 79 61.63 15.12 7.25
N GLN A 80 61.48 15.99 6.23
CA GLN A 80 60.75 17.23 5.81
C GLN A 80 61.00 17.44 4.27
N GLU A 81 60.13 18.15 3.51
CA GLU A 81 60.44 19.09 2.36
C GLU A 81 59.19 19.52 1.52
N SER A 82 59.33 20.47 0.57
CA SER A 82 58.20 21.22 -0.06
C SER A 82 58.47 21.85 -1.44
N ARG A 83 57.40 22.07 -2.26
CA ARG A 83 57.21 23.15 -3.28
C ARG A 83 55.83 23.08 -4.00
N GLN A 84 55.50 24.11 -4.80
CA GLN A 84 54.26 24.35 -5.57
C GLN A 84 54.62 25.03 -6.93
N PRO A 85 53.70 25.16 -7.92
CA PRO A 85 52.49 24.38 -8.21
C PRO A 85 52.38 23.97 -9.71
N ALA A 86 51.34 23.20 -10.05
CA ALA A 86 50.81 23.07 -11.41
C ALA A 86 49.27 22.92 -11.33
N LEU A 87 48.52 23.31 -12.37
CA LEU A 87 47.06 23.11 -12.42
C LEU A 87 46.74 21.61 -12.46
N PRO A 88 46.04 21.05 -11.45
CA PRO A 88 45.72 19.63 -11.44
C PRO A 88 44.45 19.37 -12.26
N THR A 89 44.58 18.61 -13.35
CA THR A 89 43.46 17.86 -13.91
C THR A 89 42.77 17.05 -12.80
N PRO A 90 41.43 16.87 -12.81
CA PRO A 90 40.77 15.96 -11.89
C PRO A 90 41.44 14.57 -11.97
N PRO A 91 41.89 13.98 -10.84
CA PRO A 91 42.41 12.63 -10.89
C PRO A 91 41.31 11.68 -11.38
N HIS A 92 41.52 11.06 -12.54
CA HIS A 92 40.66 10.00 -13.09
C HIS A 92 40.79 8.75 -12.20
N GLY A 93 40.09 8.81 -11.07
CA GLY A 93 40.15 7.85 -9.97
C GLY A 93 38.94 7.95 -9.04
N GLY A 94 37.81 8.41 -9.59
CA GLY A 94 36.47 8.36 -8.98
C GLY A 94 36.27 9.13 -7.67
N LEU A 95 35.43 10.18 -7.74
CA LEU A 95 34.25 10.13 -6.87
C LEU A 95 33.39 8.95 -7.35
N LEU A 96 33.83 7.74 -7.03
CA LEU A 96 32.95 6.59 -7.03
C LEU A 96 32.05 6.77 -5.83
N MET A 97 30.95 7.48 -6.10
CA MET A 97 29.70 7.31 -5.39
C MET A 97 29.48 5.81 -5.21
N ALA A 98 29.79 5.31 -4.02
CA ALA A 98 29.01 4.26 -3.40
C ALA A 98 27.63 4.83 -3.01
N ALA A 99 26.95 5.44 -3.99
CA ALA A 99 25.51 5.39 -4.03
C ALA A 99 25.15 3.90 -3.91
N PRO A 100 24.18 3.54 -3.06
CA PRO A 100 23.72 2.16 -2.98
C PRO A 100 23.42 1.65 -4.39
N THR A 101 24.00 0.51 -4.77
CA THR A 101 23.80 -0.12 -6.09
C THR A 101 22.46 -0.85 -6.12
N ASP A 102 21.42 -0.16 -5.67
CA ASP A 102 20.11 -0.66 -5.29
C ASP A 102 19.13 0.54 -5.34
N GLU A 103 18.21 0.53 -6.31
CA GLU A 103 17.54 1.71 -6.86
C GLU A 103 16.36 2.23 -5.99
N THR A 104 16.40 2.02 -4.67
CA THR A 104 15.20 2.08 -3.80
C THR A 104 15.35 2.87 -2.48
N LYS A 105 16.51 3.46 -2.18
CA LYS A 105 16.72 4.16 -0.89
C LYS A 105 16.34 5.65 -0.92
N HIS A 106 15.20 5.98 -0.30
CA HIS A 106 14.96 7.31 0.25
C HIS A 106 15.99 7.61 1.35
N LEU A 107 16.67 8.75 1.25
CA LEU A 107 17.57 9.26 2.29
C LEU A 107 16.79 10.21 3.21
N SER A 108 16.76 9.95 4.52
CA SER A 108 16.16 10.86 5.50
C SER A 108 17.02 12.11 5.70
N GLU A 109 16.53 13.12 6.43
CA GLU A 109 17.37 14.26 6.87
C GLU A 109 18.66 13.79 7.59
N ALA A 110 18.60 12.64 8.29
CA ALA A 110 19.77 12.05 8.91
C ALA A 110 20.73 11.41 7.90
N ASP A 111 20.22 10.70 6.88
CA ASP A 111 21.06 10.10 5.83
C ASP A 111 21.63 11.14 4.86
N VAL A 112 20.86 12.18 4.53
CA VAL A 112 21.32 13.34 3.73
C VAL A 112 22.40 14.09 4.49
N ARG A 113 22.21 14.34 5.80
CA ARG A 113 23.28 14.85 6.67
C ARG A 113 24.48 13.91 6.67
N GLU A 114 24.30 12.61 6.91
CA GLU A 114 25.41 11.65 7.02
C GLU A 114 26.19 11.50 5.71
N LEU A 115 25.52 11.59 4.56
CA LEU A 115 26.14 11.60 3.23
C LEU A 115 26.88 12.91 2.94
N TRP A 116 26.32 14.08 3.31
CA TRP A 116 27.03 15.35 3.21
C TRP A 116 28.11 15.55 4.27
N GLU A 117 28.05 14.86 5.41
CA GLU A 117 29.11 14.77 6.44
C GLU A 117 30.27 13.91 5.93
N ALA A 118 29.98 12.71 5.40
CA ALA A 118 30.99 11.83 4.81
C ALA A 118 31.69 12.50 3.61
N ASN A 119 30.92 13.19 2.76
CA ASN A 119 31.46 13.89 1.60
C ASN A 119 32.07 15.26 1.94
N ALA A 120 31.75 15.90 3.07
CA ALA A 120 32.18 17.26 3.42
C ALA A 120 33.69 17.49 3.22
N SER A 121 34.49 16.51 3.65
CA SER A 121 35.96 16.57 3.58
C SER A 121 36.48 16.52 2.13
N ALA A 122 35.83 15.74 1.26
CA ALA A 122 36.17 15.66 -0.16
C ALA A 122 35.64 16.88 -0.94
N TRP A 123 34.40 17.28 -0.68
CA TRP A 123 33.72 18.43 -1.27
C TRP A 123 34.52 19.72 -1.04
N GLY A 124 34.84 20.06 0.21
CA GLY A 124 35.63 21.26 0.52
C GLY A 124 37.07 21.23 -0.03
N ARG A 125 37.67 20.04 -0.20
CA ARG A 125 38.95 19.89 -0.95
C ARG A 125 38.80 20.14 -2.44
N GLY A 126 37.64 19.87 -3.02
CA GLY A 126 37.29 20.26 -4.38
C GLY A 126 37.13 21.77 -4.50
N VAL A 127 36.22 22.34 -3.71
CA VAL A 127 35.91 23.78 -3.74
C VAL A 127 37.16 24.64 -3.47
N SER A 128 37.97 24.30 -2.46
CA SER A 128 39.24 25.01 -2.18
C SER A 128 40.33 24.87 -3.27
N ARG A 129 40.12 23.99 -4.26
CA ARG A 129 40.96 23.84 -5.47
C ARG A 129 40.30 24.40 -6.73
N ARG A 130 39.19 25.14 -6.59
CA ARG A 130 38.30 25.58 -7.68
C ARG A 130 37.85 24.43 -8.60
N TRP A 131 37.67 23.24 -8.03
CA TRP A 131 37.37 22.02 -8.78
C TRP A 131 35.95 22.02 -9.36
N ASP A 132 35.03 22.76 -8.73
CA ASP A 132 33.80 23.23 -9.36
C ASP A 132 34.09 24.47 -10.21
N PHE A 133 34.64 24.22 -11.40
CA PHE A 133 34.97 25.22 -12.40
C PHE A 133 33.75 26.01 -12.87
N PHE A 134 32.58 25.35 -12.97
CA PHE A 134 31.34 25.99 -13.37
C PHE A 134 30.83 26.95 -12.29
N ARG A 135 30.96 26.60 -11.01
CA ARG A 135 30.67 27.54 -9.92
C ARG A 135 31.55 28.79 -10.02
N HIS A 136 32.87 28.64 -10.10
CA HIS A 136 33.76 29.80 -9.93
C HIS A 136 34.01 30.66 -11.16
N GLU A 137 33.89 30.12 -12.38
CA GLU A 137 34.12 30.90 -13.61
C GLU A 137 32.81 31.31 -14.32
N PHE A 138 31.65 30.76 -13.93
CA PHE A 138 30.35 31.07 -14.56
C PHE A 138 29.26 31.46 -13.56
N HIS A 139 29.02 30.66 -12.51
CA HIS A 139 27.95 30.97 -11.55
C HIS A 139 28.30 32.17 -10.67
N ASP A 140 29.38 32.10 -9.89
CA ASP A 140 29.81 33.13 -8.95
C ASP A 140 30.00 34.51 -9.65
N PRO A 141 30.65 34.63 -10.84
CA PRO A 141 30.80 35.93 -11.51
C PRO A 141 29.48 36.55 -11.99
N ALA A 142 28.43 35.77 -12.21
CA ALA A 142 27.10 36.25 -12.59
C ALA A 142 26.16 36.45 -11.38
N PHE A 143 26.28 35.58 -10.37
CA PHE A 143 25.42 35.54 -9.19
C PHE A 143 25.79 36.59 -8.14
N LEU A 144 27.10 36.77 -7.87
CA LEU A 144 27.56 37.64 -6.81
C LEU A 144 27.25 39.14 -7.06
N PRO A 145 27.35 39.69 -8.29
CA PRO A 145 26.92 41.07 -8.56
C PRO A 145 25.43 41.33 -8.32
N LEU A 146 24.57 40.30 -8.46
CA LEU A 146 23.12 40.41 -8.24
C LEU A 146 22.74 40.55 -6.76
N LEU A 147 23.68 40.30 -5.84
CA LEU A 147 23.48 40.46 -4.40
C LEU A 147 23.76 41.91 -3.93
N GLY A 148 24.29 42.77 -4.81
CA GLY A 148 24.54 44.19 -4.53
C GLY A 148 25.66 44.47 -3.55
N GLN A 149 25.73 45.71 -3.02
CA GLN A 149 26.57 46.01 -1.87
C GLN A 149 25.93 45.45 -0.59
N VAL A 150 26.61 44.49 0.02
CA VAL A 150 26.19 43.84 1.28
C VAL A 150 26.95 44.38 2.50
N GLU A 151 27.72 45.46 2.34
CA GLU A 151 28.50 46.08 3.40
C GLU A 151 27.62 46.56 4.57
N GLY A 152 27.96 46.14 5.80
CA GLY A 152 27.18 46.42 7.02
C GLY A 152 25.86 45.63 7.15
N THR A 153 25.41 44.93 6.11
CA THR A 153 24.15 44.17 6.12
C THR A 153 24.27 42.86 6.91
N ARG A 154 23.13 42.20 7.18
CA ARG A 154 23.08 40.85 7.78
C ARG A 154 22.68 39.81 6.73
N PHE A 155 23.65 39.01 6.27
CA PHE A 155 23.51 38.14 5.11
C PHE A 155 23.25 36.68 5.53
N LEU A 156 22.13 36.09 5.10
CA LEU A 156 21.73 34.72 5.46
C LEU A 156 22.00 33.74 4.29
N ASP A 157 22.95 32.82 4.47
CA ASP A 157 23.39 31.84 3.45
C ASP A 157 22.80 30.45 3.78
N LEU A 158 21.67 30.09 3.16
CA LEU A 158 20.96 28.82 3.42
C LEU A 158 21.45 27.70 2.48
N ALA A 159 21.74 26.53 3.05
CA ALA A 159 22.56 25.48 2.46
C ALA A 159 23.97 26.00 2.06
N CYS A 160 24.62 26.76 2.96
CA CYS A 160 25.89 27.44 2.68
C CYS A 160 27.07 26.51 2.32
N GLY A 161 26.94 25.20 2.56
CA GLY A 161 28.03 24.24 2.41
C GLY A 161 29.27 24.67 3.20
N GLU A 162 30.44 24.57 2.58
CA GLU A 162 31.72 25.06 3.10
C GLU A 162 31.84 26.60 3.14
N GLY A 163 30.75 27.35 2.94
CA GLY A 163 30.64 28.79 3.17
C GLY A 163 31.36 29.66 2.14
N VAL A 164 31.46 29.24 0.87
CA VAL A 164 32.02 30.10 -0.20
C VAL A 164 31.22 31.39 -0.36
N LEU A 165 29.89 31.31 -0.44
CA LEU A 165 29.04 32.48 -0.59
C LEU A 165 29.11 33.37 0.64
N SER A 166 28.99 32.78 1.85
CA SER A 166 29.26 33.47 3.11
C SER A 166 30.60 34.20 3.15
N ARG A 167 31.70 33.61 2.65
CA ARG A 167 33.01 34.28 2.62
C ARG A 167 33.05 35.47 1.67
N TRP A 168 32.37 35.40 0.53
CA TRP A 168 32.24 36.55 -0.35
C TRP A 168 31.40 37.64 0.32
N ALA A 169 30.24 37.30 0.87
CA ALA A 169 29.37 38.30 1.51
C ALA A 169 30.10 39.00 2.67
N PHE A 170 30.85 38.25 3.49
CA PHE A 170 31.71 38.83 4.52
C PHE A 170 32.84 39.70 3.94
N SER A 171 33.50 39.28 2.85
CA SER A 171 34.58 40.08 2.25
C SER A 171 34.09 41.40 1.63
N GLN A 172 32.79 41.48 1.32
CA GLN A 172 32.08 42.72 0.96
C GLN A 172 31.48 43.43 2.19
N GLY A 173 31.92 43.09 3.41
CA GLY A 173 31.58 43.79 4.65
C GLY A 173 30.28 43.35 5.36
N ALA A 174 29.61 42.29 4.92
CA ALA A 174 28.40 41.80 5.59
C ALA A 174 28.71 41.06 6.91
N THR A 175 27.81 41.16 7.89
CA THR A 175 27.78 40.23 9.04
C THR A 175 26.95 39.01 8.67
N VAL A 176 27.63 37.89 8.45
CA VAL A 176 27.02 36.72 7.79
C VAL A 176 26.48 35.70 8.80
N THR A 177 25.40 35.01 8.43
CA THR A 177 24.87 33.82 9.09
C THR A 177 24.67 32.73 8.03
N GLY A 178 25.52 31.70 7.98
CA GLY A 178 25.25 30.50 7.19
C GLY A 178 24.36 29.50 7.93
N VAL A 179 23.61 28.67 7.20
CA VAL A 179 22.86 27.54 7.75
C VAL A 179 22.98 26.36 6.79
N ASP A 180 23.47 25.21 7.24
CA ASP A 180 23.63 24.00 6.41
C ASP A 180 23.37 22.73 7.23
N ILE A 181 22.90 21.69 6.55
CA ILE A 181 22.54 20.39 7.12
C ILE A 181 23.75 19.59 7.65
N SER A 182 24.95 19.86 7.15
CA SER A 182 26.21 19.17 7.48
C SER A 182 27.10 20.01 8.41
N ALA A 183 27.33 19.52 9.63
CA ALA A 183 28.14 20.19 10.62
C ALA A 183 29.64 20.20 10.25
N GLN A 184 30.13 19.25 9.45
CA GLN A 184 31.48 19.33 8.88
C GLN A 184 31.64 20.38 7.78
N LEU A 185 30.60 20.66 6.98
CA LEU A 185 30.63 21.75 6.00
C LEU A 185 30.60 23.10 6.74
N ILE A 186 29.70 23.24 7.72
CA ILE A 186 29.68 24.35 8.68
C ILE A 186 31.03 24.55 9.37
N ALA A 187 31.66 23.49 9.88
CA ALA A 187 32.97 23.59 10.52
C ALA A 187 34.08 23.99 9.54
N GLN A 188 33.95 23.73 8.23
CA GLN A 188 34.86 24.25 7.21
C GLN A 188 34.59 25.73 6.94
N ALA A 189 33.31 26.11 6.80
CA ALA A 189 32.88 27.49 6.65
C ALA A 189 33.44 28.38 7.77
N SER A 190 33.20 28.02 9.04
CA SER A 190 33.68 28.76 10.21
C SER A 190 35.21 28.80 10.34
N ARG A 191 35.93 27.74 9.91
CA ARG A 191 37.41 27.76 9.91
C ARG A 191 37.99 28.64 8.82
N SER A 192 37.38 28.67 7.64
CA SER A 192 37.76 29.54 6.54
C SER A 192 37.26 30.99 6.72
N ALA A 193 36.43 31.23 7.75
CA ALA A 193 35.91 32.53 8.16
C ALA A 193 36.36 32.90 9.60
N SER A 194 37.46 32.33 10.09
CA SER A 194 37.87 32.42 11.51
C SER A 194 38.29 33.82 12.00
N ASN A 195 38.65 34.72 11.08
CA ASN A 195 38.99 36.12 11.38
C ASN A 195 37.83 37.08 11.00
N THR A 196 36.58 36.63 11.08
CA THR A 196 35.41 37.34 10.55
C THR A 196 34.25 37.36 11.55
N SER A 197 33.22 38.18 11.30
CA SER A 197 31.99 38.21 12.11
C SER A 197 30.96 37.13 11.73
N ALA A 198 31.28 36.24 10.78
CA ALA A 198 30.37 35.25 10.23
C ALA A 198 30.03 34.11 11.23
N ARG A 199 28.75 33.78 11.35
CA ARG A 199 28.18 32.69 12.17
C ARG A 199 27.61 31.59 11.26
N PHE A 200 27.47 30.37 11.76
CA PHE A 200 27.09 29.20 10.95
C PHE A 200 26.29 28.16 11.77
N HIS A 201 25.12 27.72 11.27
CA HIS A 201 24.07 26.96 11.99
C HIS A 201 23.49 25.75 11.18
N THR A 202 22.47 25.04 11.68
CA THR A 202 21.90 23.81 11.05
C THR A 202 20.40 23.59 11.40
N SER A 203 19.42 23.81 10.48
CA SER A 203 17.96 23.68 10.77
C SER A 203 16.99 23.56 9.55
N SER A 204 15.68 23.28 9.78
CA SER A 204 14.50 23.30 8.83
C SER A 204 13.22 22.76 9.56
N ILE A 205 12.00 23.37 9.49
CA ILE A 205 11.04 23.27 10.65
C ILE A 205 9.53 23.70 10.52
N SER A 206 8.61 23.37 11.49
CA SER A 206 7.10 23.23 11.31
C SER A 206 6.02 24.03 12.12
N HIS A 207 4.78 24.15 11.59
CA HIS A 207 3.38 24.11 12.14
C HIS A 207 2.67 25.20 13.01
N MET A 208 2.38 25.04 14.32
CA MET A 208 1.55 25.99 15.11
C MET A 208 2.22 27.37 15.27
N PRO A 209 3.53 27.43 15.53
CA PRO A 209 4.53 28.17 14.79
C PRO A 209 4.08 29.11 13.70
N GLN A 210 3.31 28.69 12.69
CA GLN A 210 2.80 29.58 11.67
C GLN A 210 1.99 30.74 12.27
N TYR A 211 1.14 30.49 13.27
CA TYR A 211 0.43 31.55 14.00
C TYR A 211 1.37 32.53 14.72
N LEU A 212 2.55 32.09 15.13
CA LEU A 212 3.55 32.95 15.77
C LEU A 212 4.49 33.63 14.73
N ARG A 213 4.77 32.99 13.60
CA ARG A 213 5.47 33.58 12.45
C ARG A 213 4.62 34.65 11.76
N ASP A 214 3.31 34.42 11.65
CA ASP A 214 2.30 35.40 11.22
C ASP A 214 2.26 36.63 12.16
N ARG A 215 2.85 36.52 13.37
CA ARG A 215 3.06 37.59 14.36
C ARG A 215 4.52 38.07 14.46
N GLY A 216 5.41 37.60 13.58
CA GLY A 216 6.81 38.04 13.48
C GLY A 216 7.83 37.25 14.31
N HIS A 217 7.45 36.16 14.97
CA HIS A 217 8.39 35.35 15.76
C HIS A 217 9.15 34.32 14.89
N ASP A 218 10.43 34.09 15.21
CA ASP A 218 11.19 32.92 14.73
C ASP A 218 10.79 31.69 15.57
N VAL A 219 10.48 30.57 14.92
CA VAL A 219 9.86 29.41 15.59
C VAL A 219 10.33 28.05 15.08
N VAL A 220 10.79 27.24 16.03
CA VAL A 220 11.42 25.92 15.90
C VAL A 220 10.50 24.80 16.43
N THR A 221 10.35 23.71 15.68
CA THR A 221 9.39 22.62 15.94
C THR A 221 9.93 21.25 15.60
N ARG A 222 9.83 20.31 16.55
CA ARG A 222 10.16 18.90 16.31
C ARG A 222 9.06 18.02 16.88
N ASP A 223 8.55 17.13 16.05
CA ASP A 223 7.76 15.99 16.47
C ASP A 223 8.71 14.83 16.78
N PHE A 224 9.20 14.79 18.02
CA PHE A 224 10.10 13.73 18.46
C PHE A 224 9.42 12.35 18.54
N GLY A 225 8.08 12.30 18.57
CA GLY A 225 7.30 11.06 18.59
C GLY A 225 7.28 10.39 17.22
N ALA A 226 6.76 11.08 16.20
CA ALA A 226 6.75 10.57 14.83
C ALA A 226 8.16 10.30 14.29
N LEU A 227 9.14 11.17 14.62
CA LEU A 227 10.54 10.99 14.22
C LEU A 227 11.30 9.94 15.05
N GLN A 228 10.68 9.30 16.05
CA GLN A 228 11.29 8.31 16.96
C GLN A 228 12.63 8.80 17.55
N ALA A 229 12.69 10.08 17.92
CA ALA A 229 13.95 10.77 18.15
C ALA A 229 14.62 10.36 19.48
N THR A 230 15.92 10.03 19.40
CA THR A 230 16.71 9.73 20.60
C THR A 230 16.93 10.97 21.47
N TRP A 231 17.11 10.77 22.79
CA TRP A 231 17.52 11.84 23.70
C TRP A 231 18.79 12.59 23.27
N ARG A 232 19.73 11.93 22.56
CA ARG A 232 20.90 12.59 21.97
C ARG A 232 20.54 13.58 20.86
N THR A 233 19.49 13.28 20.08
CA THR A 233 18.93 14.20 19.08
C THR A 233 18.25 15.39 19.74
N VAL A 234 17.53 15.16 20.85
CA VAL A 234 16.90 16.22 21.65
C VAL A 234 17.96 17.17 22.24
N CYS A 235 18.98 16.64 22.92
CA CYS A 235 20.06 17.47 23.48
C CYS A 235 20.86 18.21 22.39
N ARG A 236 20.99 17.65 21.18
CA ARG A 236 21.62 18.35 20.05
C ARG A 236 20.81 19.59 19.65
N LEU A 237 19.47 19.50 19.58
CA LEU A 237 18.63 20.66 19.28
C LEU A 237 18.77 21.74 20.35
N LEU A 238 18.73 21.36 21.63
CA LEU A 238 18.85 22.26 22.79
C LEU A 238 20.23 22.92 22.95
N VAL A 239 21.20 22.63 22.07
CA VAL A 239 22.56 23.21 22.09
C VAL A 239 22.94 23.80 20.70
N ALA A 240 22.08 23.65 19.70
CA ALA A 240 22.31 24.20 18.36
C ALA A 240 21.92 25.69 18.23
N ASP A 241 20.98 26.13 19.07
CA ASP A 241 20.40 27.46 19.07
C ASP A 241 20.00 27.87 20.49
N ASP A 242 20.10 29.15 20.81
CA ASP A 242 19.56 29.73 22.05
C ASP A 242 18.09 30.12 21.90
N PHE A 243 17.33 29.97 22.98
CA PHE A 243 15.87 29.99 22.95
C PHE A 243 15.24 30.80 24.09
N ASP A 244 14.25 31.64 23.77
CA ASP A 244 13.56 32.46 24.76
C ASP A 244 12.39 31.71 25.43
N LEU A 245 11.68 30.87 24.65
CA LEU A 245 10.53 30.09 25.10
C LEU A 245 10.53 28.69 24.46
N ILE A 246 10.68 27.63 25.26
CA ILE A 246 10.41 26.23 24.87
C ILE A 246 9.00 25.85 25.32
N ALA A 247 8.08 25.68 24.36
CA ALA A 247 6.75 25.16 24.63
C ALA A 247 6.61 23.68 24.23
N VAL A 248 6.16 22.87 25.19
CA VAL A 248 6.00 21.42 25.05
C VAL A 248 4.53 21.10 24.75
N PHE A 249 4.28 20.46 23.60
CA PHE A 249 2.98 19.83 23.36
C PHE A 249 2.87 18.56 24.20
N ASN A 250 1.74 18.37 24.91
CA ASN A 250 1.47 17.19 25.70
C ASN A 250 0.16 16.50 25.29
N ASP A 251 0.19 15.18 25.39
CA ASP A 251 -0.98 14.31 25.28
C ASP A 251 -0.79 13.12 26.24
N PHE A 252 -1.87 12.55 26.79
CA PHE A 252 -1.83 11.49 27.80
C PHE A 252 -1.02 10.27 27.37
N ASP A 253 -0.95 9.99 26.06
CA ASP A 253 -0.23 8.86 25.51
C ASP A 253 1.29 9.08 25.35
N ALA A 254 1.78 10.32 25.50
CA ALA A 254 3.13 10.74 25.12
C ALA A 254 3.88 11.57 26.19
N ILE A 255 3.47 11.50 27.45
CA ILE A 255 4.04 12.29 28.58
C ILE A 255 5.15 11.60 29.38
N ASP A 256 5.41 10.30 29.18
CA ASP A 256 6.36 9.50 29.96
C ASP A 256 7.81 10.05 29.99
N GLY A 257 8.19 10.85 28.99
CA GLY A 257 9.51 11.48 28.91
C GLY A 257 9.61 12.90 29.48
N ILE A 258 8.51 13.52 29.92
CA ILE A 258 8.43 14.99 30.06
C ILE A 258 9.37 15.54 31.14
N GLU A 259 9.47 14.90 32.31
CA GLU A 259 10.38 15.29 33.40
C GLU A 259 11.84 15.34 32.92
N ARG A 260 12.27 14.32 32.18
CA ARG A 260 13.62 14.24 31.60
C ARG A 260 13.86 15.29 30.52
N PHE A 261 12.85 15.59 29.70
CA PHE A 261 12.93 16.66 28.71
C PHE A 261 13.15 18.02 29.40
N LEU A 262 12.39 18.32 30.45
CA LEU A 262 12.49 19.60 31.16
C LEU A 262 13.80 19.76 31.92
N HIS A 263 14.33 18.69 32.51
CA HIS A 263 15.67 18.71 33.09
C HIS A 263 16.72 19.07 32.03
N TYR A 264 16.73 18.43 30.86
CA TYR A 264 17.63 18.82 29.77
C TYR A 264 17.41 20.26 29.29
N CYS A 265 16.18 20.77 29.30
CA CYS A 265 15.93 22.18 28.98
C CYS A 265 16.55 23.12 30.02
N ARG A 266 16.42 22.85 31.32
CA ARG A 266 17.02 23.70 32.36
C ARG A 266 18.54 23.62 32.42
N GLU A 267 19.14 22.47 32.13
CA GLU A 267 20.60 22.31 32.10
C GLU A 267 21.25 22.94 30.86
N LEU A 268 20.59 22.85 29.68
CA LEU A 268 21.18 23.24 28.39
C LEU A 268 20.69 24.61 27.88
N GLN A 269 19.54 25.07 28.37
CA GLN A 269 18.88 26.34 28.02
C GLN A 269 18.27 26.99 29.28
N PRO A 270 19.07 27.30 30.32
CA PRO A 270 18.59 27.84 31.59
C PRO A 270 17.83 29.16 31.46
N GLN A 271 18.10 29.94 30.41
CA GLN A 271 17.41 31.18 30.08
C GLN A 271 15.99 30.95 29.52
N ALA A 272 15.73 29.80 28.89
CA ALA A 272 14.50 29.54 28.19
C ALA A 272 13.32 29.38 29.16
N ARG A 273 12.24 30.10 28.91
CA ARG A 273 10.95 29.90 29.58
C ARG A 273 10.31 28.61 29.11
N LEU A 274 9.76 27.83 30.03
CA LEU A 274 9.17 26.53 29.73
C LEU A 274 7.64 26.61 29.85
N LEU A 275 6.94 26.47 28.72
CA LEU A 275 5.46 26.39 28.66
C LEU A 275 5.02 24.95 28.37
N THR A 276 3.90 24.51 28.95
CA THR A 276 3.21 23.28 28.52
C THR A 276 1.83 23.60 27.94
N PHE A 277 1.45 22.92 26.86
CA PHE A 277 0.14 23.07 26.21
C PHE A 277 -0.30 21.75 25.56
N GLY A 278 -1.60 21.52 25.43
CA GLY A 278 -2.13 20.27 24.86
C GLY A 278 -3.22 19.61 25.71
N ARG A 279 -3.54 18.36 25.39
CA ARG A 279 -4.72 17.64 25.91
C ARG A 279 -4.64 17.43 27.42
N ALA A 280 -3.51 16.96 27.93
CA ALA A 280 -3.35 16.64 29.35
C ALA A 280 -3.29 17.90 30.23
N SER A 281 -2.47 18.91 29.87
CA SER A 281 -2.38 20.18 30.60
C SER A 281 -3.70 20.96 30.67
N ARG A 282 -4.61 20.73 29.72
CA ARG A 282 -5.91 21.40 29.70
C ARG A 282 -6.94 20.73 30.60
N LEU A 283 -7.00 19.41 30.59
CA LEU A 283 -7.94 18.65 31.44
C LEU A 283 -7.43 18.47 32.88
N ARG A 284 -6.11 18.62 33.08
CA ARG A 284 -5.37 18.40 34.33
C ARG A 284 -4.15 19.34 34.49
N PRO A 285 -4.33 20.68 34.49
CA PRO A 285 -3.21 21.61 34.67
C PRO A 285 -2.43 21.41 35.99
N GLN A 286 -3.11 20.92 37.04
CA GLN A 286 -2.52 20.64 38.35
C GLN A 286 -1.32 19.68 38.29
N LEU A 287 -1.35 18.71 37.38
CA LEU A 287 -0.29 17.69 37.25
C LEU A 287 1.01 18.24 36.63
N PHE A 288 1.03 19.51 36.23
CA PHE A 288 2.18 20.18 35.66
C PHE A 288 2.77 21.26 36.59
N THR A 289 2.17 21.56 37.75
CA THR A 289 2.66 22.61 38.67
C THR A 289 3.92 22.17 39.43
N GLY A 290 4.00 20.90 39.82
CA GLY A 290 5.21 20.29 40.38
C GLY A 290 6.32 19.99 39.35
N LEU A 291 6.09 20.25 38.06
CA LEU A 291 7.10 20.12 37.01
C LEU A 291 7.81 21.45 36.75
N LEU A 292 9.02 21.40 36.18
CA LEU A 292 9.90 22.57 35.95
C LEU A 292 9.37 23.61 34.93
N PHE A 293 8.09 23.59 34.54
CA PHE A 293 7.46 24.61 33.68
C PHE A 293 7.37 25.98 34.38
N ASP A 294 7.58 27.07 33.64
CA ASP A 294 7.23 28.44 34.07
C ASP A 294 5.73 28.72 33.88
N ALA A 295 5.10 28.09 32.88
CA ALA A 295 3.73 28.38 32.48
C ALA A 295 2.97 27.14 31.99
N ILE A 296 1.64 27.15 32.18
CA ILE A 296 0.73 26.04 31.83
C ILE A 296 -0.49 26.59 31.08
N ALA A 297 -0.67 26.21 29.82
CA ALA A 297 -1.85 26.56 29.03
C ALA A 297 -3.05 25.64 29.40
N TRP A 298 -4.10 26.23 29.96
CA TRP A 298 -5.25 25.54 30.55
C TRP A 298 -6.61 25.87 29.88
N SER A 299 -6.72 26.94 29.08
CA SER A 299 -7.94 27.30 28.33
C SER A 299 -7.67 28.15 27.07
N GLY A 300 -8.70 28.39 26.26
CA GLY A 300 -8.57 29.01 24.92
C GLY A 300 -8.13 28.04 23.83
N ASP A 301 -8.11 28.46 22.56
CA ASP A 301 -7.37 27.70 21.53
C ASP A 301 -5.86 27.75 21.86
N TYR A 302 -5.11 26.70 21.48
CA TYR A 302 -3.68 26.62 21.82
C TYR A 302 -2.89 27.82 21.28
N GLU A 303 -3.26 28.33 20.12
CA GLU A 303 -2.67 29.52 19.50
C GLU A 303 -2.86 30.79 20.36
N ASP A 304 -4.07 31.04 20.90
CA ASP A 304 -4.34 32.22 21.73
C ASP A 304 -3.63 32.12 23.10
N ALA A 305 -3.59 30.93 23.70
CA ALA A 305 -2.93 30.70 24.99
C ALA A 305 -1.40 30.78 24.88
N VAL A 306 -0.79 30.13 23.88
CA VAL A 306 0.65 30.20 23.63
C VAL A 306 1.04 31.64 23.23
N GLY A 307 0.30 32.25 22.30
CA GLY A 307 0.51 33.63 21.88
C GLY A 307 0.41 34.62 23.04
N SER A 308 -0.62 34.49 23.89
CA SER A 308 -0.76 35.37 25.06
C SER A 308 0.31 35.17 26.14
N TYR A 309 1.08 34.07 26.11
CA TYR A 309 2.30 33.95 26.93
C TYR A 309 3.53 34.56 26.24
N VAL A 310 3.63 34.47 24.92
CA VAL A 310 4.66 35.22 24.17
C VAL A 310 4.47 36.73 24.38
N ASP A 311 3.25 37.25 24.22
CA ASP A 311 2.90 38.65 24.47
C ASP A 311 3.22 39.12 25.90
N HIS A 312 3.16 38.21 26.87
CA HIS A 312 3.58 38.48 28.25
C HIS A 312 5.11 38.54 28.40
N LEU A 313 5.86 37.72 27.66
CA LEU A 313 7.32 37.72 27.65
C LEU A 313 7.93 38.86 26.81
N VAL A 314 7.21 39.38 25.80
CA VAL A 314 7.66 40.55 25.00
C VAL A 314 7.28 41.86 25.71
N ASP A 315 5.98 42.05 25.97
CA ASP A 315 5.40 43.37 26.27
C ASP A 315 4.94 43.48 27.74
N GLY A 316 5.15 42.45 28.57
CA GLY A 316 4.67 42.38 29.95
C GLY A 316 3.15 42.24 30.08
N LEU A 317 2.44 41.96 28.98
CA LEU A 317 0.97 41.98 28.93
C LEU A 317 0.33 40.88 29.82
N PRO A 318 -0.91 41.09 30.34
CA PRO A 318 -1.60 40.09 31.15
C PRO A 318 -1.91 38.80 30.37
N THR A 319 -1.57 37.64 30.94
CA THR A 319 -1.79 36.35 30.28
C THR A 319 -3.26 35.92 30.25
N ARG A 320 -3.65 35.34 29.11
CA ARG A 320 -4.95 34.71 28.86
C ARG A 320 -4.73 33.25 28.47
N GLY A 321 -5.58 32.35 28.96
CA GLY A 321 -5.49 30.91 28.71
C GLY A 321 -4.40 30.18 29.52
N VAL A 322 -3.62 30.90 30.33
CA VAL A 322 -2.37 30.41 30.94
C VAL A 322 -2.38 30.58 32.46
N MET A 323 -1.68 29.68 33.16
CA MET A 323 -1.28 29.80 34.56
C MET A 323 0.22 30.12 34.60
N LEU A 324 0.62 31.09 35.41
CA LEU A 324 1.99 31.56 35.58
C LEU A 324 2.58 31.08 36.91
N ARG A 325 3.83 30.60 36.90
CA ARG A 325 4.55 30.23 38.12
C ARG A 325 4.85 31.46 38.98
N THR A 326 4.45 31.40 40.25
CA THR A 326 4.75 32.44 41.27
C THR A 326 5.70 31.96 42.37
N GLY A 327 6.02 30.66 42.40
CA GLY A 327 6.91 30.05 43.40
C GLY A 327 7.31 28.61 43.04
N PRO A 328 7.88 27.84 43.98
CA PRO A 328 8.41 26.49 43.71
C PRO A 328 7.36 25.48 43.20
N GLU A 329 6.12 25.59 43.67
CA GLU A 329 4.97 24.78 43.20
C GLU A 329 3.69 25.61 42.99
N THR A 330 3.73 26.91 43.35
CA THR A 330 2.57 27.81 43.26
C THR A 330 2.42 28.43 41.88
N PHE A 331 1.19 28.46 41.38
CA PHE A 331 0.82 29.09 40.11
C PHE A 331 -0.36 30.02 40.30
N GLU A 332 -0.27 31.23 39.75
CA GLU A 332 -1.39 32.14 39.59
C GLU A 332 -2.11 31.84 38.26
N LYS A 333 -3.43 32.05 38.24
CA LYS A 333 -4.28 31.68 37.11
C LYS A 333 -4.75 32.93 36.36
N GLY A 334 -4.18 33.15 35.18
CA GLY A 334 -4.60 34.22 34.26
C GLY A 334 -6.04 34.03 33.76
N ALA A 335 -6.52 35.04 33.04
CA ALA A 335 -7.90 35.06 32.52
C ALA A 335 -8.16 33.88 31.55
N PRO A 336 -9.42 33.46 31.31
CA PRO A 336 -9.71 32.43 30.32
C PRO A 336 -9.23 32.80 28.91
N GLY A 337 -8.65 31.84 28.19
CA GLY A 337 -8.20 32.02 26.81
C GLY A 337 -9.36 32.02 25.81
N ALA A 338 -9.17 32.66 24.66
CA ALA A 338 -10.18 32.79 23.62
C ALA A 338 -10.23 31.58 22.67
N PHE A 339 -11.43 31.19 22.25
CA PHE A 339 -11.63 30.24 21.15
C PHE A 339 -11.69 31.02 19.83
N LEU A 340 -10.63 30.93 19.01
CA LEU A 340 -10.47 31.82 17.84
C LEU A 340 -11.55 31.59 16.76
N PRO A 341 -12.17 32.63 16.19
CA PRO A 341 -13.07 32.47 15.04
C PRO A 341 -12.26 31.94 13.84
N ALA A 342 -12.86 31.06 13.03
CA ALA A 342 -12.13 30.32 11.99
C ALA A 342 -11.33 31.17 10.96
N PRO A 343 -11.73 32.40 10.59
CA PRO A 343 -10.89 33.29 9.78
C PRO A 343 -9.56 33.69 10.43
N ARG A 344 -9.44 33.63 11.77
CA ARG A 344 -8.21 33.93 12.54
C ARG A 344 -7.33 32.71 12.82
N TRP A 345 -7.68 31.52 12.32
CA TRP A 345 -6.76 30.38 12.39
C TRP A 345 -5.70 30.54 11.30
N SER A 346 -4.43 30.48 11.68
CA SER A 346 -3.35 30.21 10.72
C SER A 346 -3.49 28.78 10.23
N LEU A 347 -3.41 28.57 8.90
CA LEU A 347 -3.45 27.24 8.33
C LEU A 347 -2.03 26.70 8.11
N PRO A 348 -1.82 25.39 8.31
CA PRO A 348 -0.51 24.91 8.75
C PRO A 348 0.31 24.34 7.59
N ASP A 349 1.61 24.64 7.49
CA ASP A 349 2.39 24.31 6.30
C ASP A 349 2.80 22.82 6.22
N VAL A 350 2.32 22.17 5.16
CA VAL A 350 2.49 20.74 4.86
C VAL A 350 3.93 20.34 4.52
N ARG A 351 4.78 21.27 4.07
CA ARG A 351 6.21 21.00 3.81
C ARG A 351 6.94 20.57 5.07
N GLU A 352 6.40 20.95 6.22
CA GLU A 352 7.09 20.92 7.49
C GLU A 352 6.64 19.75 8.38
N ILE A 353 5.54 19.08 8.04
CA ILE A 353 5.09 17.85 8.72
C ILE A 353 5.97 16.68 8.27
N PRO A 354 6.45 15.80 9.16
CA PRO A 354 7.19 14.59 8.78
C PRO A 354 6.27 13.51 8.21
N TYR A 355 5.59 13.79 7.08
CA TYR A 355 4.61 12.89 6.47
C TYR A 355 5.15 11.48 6.21
N ASP A 356 6.39 11.33 5.76
CA ASP A 356 6.99 10.00 5.54
C ASP A 356 7.04 9.15 6.84
N ALA A 357 7.11 9.79 8.01
CA ALA A 357 7.09 9.09 9.30
C ALA A 357 5.67 8.67 9.69
N TYR A 358 4.68 9.54 9.46
CA TYR A 358 3.27 9.22 9.64
C TYR A 358 2.80 8.12 8.67
N GLU A 359 3.20 8.17 7.41
CA GLU A 359 2.92 7.14 6.40
C GLU A 359 3.51 5.78 6.77
N ARG A 360 4.71 5.75 7.38
CA ARG A 360 5.27 4.52 7.97
C ARG A 360 4.47 4.01 9.17
N LEU A 361 3.98 4.88 10.04
CA LEU A 361 3.06 4.47 11.12
C LEU A 361 1.72 3.92 10.60
N TYR A 362 1.34 4.25 9.36
CA TYR A 362 0.09 3.76 8.75
C TYR A 362 0.26 2.45 7.98
N SER A 363 1.49 1.94 7.79
CA SER A 363 1.73 0.78 6.92
C SER A 363 1.24 -0.55 7.50
N ASP A 364 1.23 -0.73 8.82
CA ASP A 364 0.56 -1.87 9.46
C ASP A 364 -0.84 -1.47 9.93
N ASP A 365 -1.86 -2.04 9.29
CA ASP A 365 -3.27 -1.78 9.61
C ASP A 365 -3.72 -2.44 10.93
N LEU A 366 -2.88 -3.31 11.54
CA LEU A 366 -3.09 -3.92 12.84
C LEU A 366 -2.78 -2.98 14.01
N ASP A 367 -1.94 -1.96 13.81
CA ASP A 367 -1.66 -0.90 14.81
C ASP A 367 -2.83 0.08 14.97
N LYS A 368 -3.88 -0.04 14.14
CA LYS A 368 -5.14 0.72 14.20
C LYS A 368 -4.98 2.26 14.10
N PHE A 369 -3.86 2.78 13.58
CA PHE A 369 -3.72 4.21 13.29
C PHE A 369 -4.76 4.71 12.27
N CYS A 370 -5.20 5.97 12.39
CA CYS A 370 -6.34 6.53 11.64
C CYS A 370 -6.13 6.70 10.13
N GLY A 371 -4.90 6.48 9.62
CA GLY A 371 -4.54 6.60 8.21
C GLY A 371 -5.22 5.59 7.27
N ILE A 372 -4.63 5.43 6.09
CA ILE A 372 -4.95 4.39 5.11
C ILE A 372 -3.60 3.80 4.72
N PRO A 373 -3.40 2.47 4.91
CA PRO A 373 -2.15 1.82 4.55
C PRO A 373 -1.71 2.14 3.14
N ASP A 374 -0.41 2.41 3.00
CA ASP A 374 0.28 2.62 1.72
C ASP A 374 -0.25 3.82 0.90
N ARG A 375 -0.91 4.80 1.55
CA ARG A 375 -1.47 6.00 0.90
C ARG A 375 -1.08 7.28 1.65
N ARG A 376 -0.60 8.27 0.89
CA ARG A 376 -0.13 9.57 1.39
C ARG A 376 -1.34 10.43 1.79
N GLU A 377 -1.43 10.77 3.06
CA GLU A 377 -2.57 11.47 3.67
C GLU A 377 -2.33 12.97 3.79
N LEU A 378 -3.19 13.80 3.20
CA LEU A 378 -3.26 15.22 3.53
C LEU A 378 -4.28 15.45 4.66
N VAL A 379 -3.79 15.73 5.87
CA VAL A 379 -4.66 16.15 6.98
C VAL A 379 -5.07 17.62 6.80
N VAL A 380 -6.39 17.87 6.78
CA VAL A 380 -6.97 19.20 6.61
C VAL A 380 -7.73 19.59 7.90
N PRO A 381 -7.24 20.57 8.68
CA PRO A 381 -7.99 21.16 9.78
C PRO A 381 -9.22 21.89 9.24
N LEU A 382 -10.42 21.40 9.55
CA LEU A 382 -11.67 21.95 9.01
C LEU A 382 -12.52 22.62 10.08
N ALA A 383 -12.76 21.93 11.21
CA ALA A 383 -13.67 22.40 12.25
C ALA A 383 -13.08 22.18 13.65
N ARG A 384 -13.39 23.09 14.58
CA ARG A 384 -13.09 23.00 16.01
C ARG A 384 -14.38 23.16 16.80
N GLY A 385 -14.56 22.30 17.79
CA GLY A 385 -15.68 22.32 18.72
C GLY A 385 -16.83 21.40 18.31
N CYS A 386 -17.64 21.00 19.28
CA CYS A 386 -18.73 20.05 19.07
C CYS A 386 -19.89 20.27 20.07
N PRO A 387 -21.13 20.51 19.59
CA PRO A 387 -22.29 20.76 20.45
C PRO A 387 -22.97 19.47 20.95
N VAL A 388 -22.51 18.29 20.51
CA VAL A 388 -23.19 17.01 20.79
C VAL A 388 -23.14 16.65 22.28
N GLY A 389 -22.01 16.87 22.97
CA GLY A 389 -21.93 16.76 24.44
C GLY A 389 -21.89 15.33 25.02
N CYS A 390 -21.24 14.36 24.38
CA CYS A 390 -21.05 13.02 24.96
C CYS A 390 -20.23 13.07 26.26
N ALA A 391 -20.64 12.33 27.29
CA ALA A 391 -20.09 12.44 28.65
C ALA A 391 -18.59 12.10 28.75
N PHE A 392 -18.13 11.15 27.93
CA PHE A 392 -16.71 10.76 27.82
C PHE A 392 -15.85 11.72 26.98
N CYS A 393 -16.47 12.61 26.20
CA CYS A 393 -15.77 13.34 25.15
C CYS A 393 -15.19 14.66 25.67
N ASP A 394 -13.90 14.86 25.45
CA ASP A 394 -13.16 16.05 25.88
C ASP A 394 -13.20 17.20 24.88
N VAL A 395 -13.62 16.96 23.63
CA VAL A 395 -13.72 17.98 22.56
C VAL A 395 -14.44 19.27 23.01
N PRO A 396 -15.58 19.25 23.74
CA PRO A 396 -16.20 20.48 24.20
C PRO A 396 -15.33 21.28 25.18
N LYS A 397 -14.50 20.61 25.99
CA LYS A 397 -13.53 21.25 26.89
C LYS A 397 -12.30 21.74 26.13
N GLN A 398 -11.83 20.98 25.13
CA GLN A 398 -10.68 21.29 24.29
C GLN A 398 -10.92 22.43 23.29
N GLN A 399 -12.04 22.40 22.59
CA GLN A 399 -12.28 23.18 21.38
C GLN A 399 -13.56 24.03 21.46
N GLY A 400 -14.27 24.00 22.59
CA GLY A 400 -15.56 24.65 22.79
C GLY A 400 -16.74 23.81 22.29
N SER A 401 -17.96 24.19 22.68
CA SER A 401 -19.19 23.55 22.22
C SER A 401 -19.66 24.05 20.84
N ALA A 402 -19.27 25.26 20.42
CA ALA A 402 -19.66 25.83 19.14
C ALA A 402 -18.79 25.29 17.98
N ASP A 403 -19.41 24.77 16.92
CA ASP A 403 -18.74 24.44 15.65
C ASP A 403 -18.23 25.71 14.98
N ARG A 404 -16.92 25.91 15.06
CA ARG A 404 -16.17 26.93 14.31
C ARG A 404 -15.53 26.20 13.14
N ARG A 405 -15.78 26.62 11.89
CA ARG A 405 -15.19 25.97 10.69
C ARG A 405 -14.78 26.96 9.62
N LEU A 406 -13.87 26.51 8.76
CA LEU A 406 -13.44 27.24 7.56
C LEU A 406 -14.60 27.39 6.55
N SER A 407 -14.50 28.35 5.63
CA SER A 407 -15.31 28.39 4.41
C SER A 407 -14.90 27.28 3.44
N VAL A 408 -15.79 26.89 2.53
CA VAL A 408 -15.48 25.92 1.46
C VAL A 408 -14.28 26.39 0.64
N GLN A 409 -14.33 27.65 0.19
CA GLN A 409 -13.24 28.32 -0.53
C GLN A 409 -11.88 28.15 0.17
N ARG A 410 -11.74 28.59 1.43
CA ARG A 410 -10.47 28.52 2.18
C ARG A 410 -10.01 27.08 2.44
N THR A 411 -10.94 26.12 2.47
CA THR A 411 -10.62 24.69 2.61
C THR A 411 -10.02 24.13 1.31
N LEU A 412 -10.60 24.49 0.15
CA LEU A 412 -10.11 24.06 -1.17
C LEU A 412 -8.78 24.75 -1.52
N ASP A 413 -8.64 26.05 -1.23
CA ASP A 413 -7.40 26.80 -1.45
C ASP A 413 -6.21 26.20 -0.67
N TYR A 414 -6.45 25.74 0.56
CA TYR A 414 -5.46 25.01 1.36
C TYR A 414 -5.12 23.64 0.77
N ILE A 415 -6.10 22.90 0.24
CA ILE A 415 -5.89 21.59 -0.40
C ILE A 415 -5.07 21.75 -1.69
N GLU A 416 -5.42 22.69 -2.55
CA GLU A 416 -4.69 22.99 -3.80
C GLU A 416 -3.26 23.45 -3.53
N SER A 417 -3.07 24.36 -2.56
CA SER A 417 -1.74 24.79 -2.11
C SER A 417 -0.93 23.61 -1.54
N SER A 418 -1.56 22.71 -0.79
CA SER A 418 -0.87 21.53 -0.24
C SER A 418 -0.43 20.55 -1.33
N LEU A 419 -1.32 20.27 -2.29
CA LEU A 419 -1.07 19.36 -3.42
C LEU A 419 0.03 19.86 -4.37
N SER A 420 0.26 21.17 -4.47
CA SER A 420 1.36 21.73 -5.27
C SER A 420 2.74 21.55 -4.63
N HIS A 421 2.81 21.30 -3.32
CA HIS A 421 4.06 21.08 -2.58
C HIS A 421 4.45 19.59 -2.46
N ARG A 422 3.46 18.68 -2.31
CA ARG A 422 3.69 17.23 -2.19
C ARG A 422 2.51 16.47 -2.81
N PRO A 423 2.76 15.38 -3.57
CA PRO A 423 1.68 14.51 -4.01
C PRO A 423 1.07 13.77 -2.82
N PHE A 424 -0.22 14.04 -2.54
CA PHE A 424 -1.03 13.28 -1.60
C PHE A 424 -2.05 12.45 -2.37
N ASP A 425 -2.34 11.24 -1.90
CA ASP A 425 -3.29 10.34 -2.58
C ASP A 425 -4.74 10.57 -2.11
N TYR A 426 -4.93 11.13 -0.91
CA TYR A 426 -6.25 11.49 -0.37
C TYR A 426 -6.21 12.54 0.75
N VAL A 427 -7.36 13.17 1.03
CA VAL A 427 -7.57 14.14 2.13
C VAL A 427 -8.29 13.52 3.32
N SER A 428 -7.89 13.95 4.52
CA SER A 428 -8.45 13.54 5.80
C SER A 428 -8.95 14.77 6.57
N PHE A 429 -10.27 14.93 6.66
CA PHE A 429 -10.86 16.11 7.29
C PHE A 429 -10.88 15.99 8.81
N TYR A 430 -10.06 16.79 9.48
CA TYR A 430 -10.08 16.94 10.93
C TYR A 430 -11.20 17.90 11.34
N ALA A 431 -12.34 17.31 11.69
CA ALA A 431 -13.52 17.97 12.24
C ALA A 431 -14.21 17.00 13.22
N PRO A 432 -14.59 17.42 14.43
CA PRO A 432 -15.29 16.54 15.39
C PRO A 432 -16.62 15.97 14.87
N THR A 433 -17.29 16.68 13.96
CA THR A 433 -18.47 16.19 13.24
C THR A 433 -18.56 16.90 11.88
N PHE A 434 -18.06 16.26 10.82
CA PHE A 434 -17.97 16.84 9.49
C PHE A 434 -19.33 17.34 8.96
N THR A 435 -20.36 16.49 9.02
CA THR A 435 -21.71 16.78 8.48
C THR A 435 -22.61 17.62 9.38
N LEU A 436 -22.09 18.21 10.47
CA LEU A 436 -22.86 19.05 11.39
C LEU A 436 -23.48 20.29 10.73
N ARG A 437 -22.82 20.86 9.71
CA ARG A 437 -23.39 21.91 8.85
C ARG A 437 -23.72 21.34 7.47
N ARG A 438 -24.91 20.75 7.31
CA ARG A 438 -25.35 20.09 6.08
C ARG A 438 -25.11 20.93 4.81
N ARG A 439 -25.59 22.19 4.78
CA ARG A 439 -25.41 23.11 3.63
C ARG A 439 -23.95 23.31 3.23
N TRP A 440 -23.03 23.40 4.20
CA TRP A 440 -21.59 23.53 3.94
C TRP A 440 -21.03 22.27 3.27
N VAL A 441 -21.53 21.08 3.64
CA VAL A 441 -21.11 19.82 2.98
C VAL A 441 -21.65 19.74 1.56
N GLU A 442 -22.87 20.21 1.33
CA GLU A 442 -23.48 20.26 -0.02
C GLU A 442 -22.69 21.23 -0.92
N GLU A 443 -22.42 22.45 -0.44
CA GLU A 443 -21.54 23.47 -1.07
C GLU A 443 -20.11 22.94 -1.32
N PHE A 444 -19.53 22.22 -0.35
CA PHE A 444 -18.20 21.60 -0.49
C PHE A 444 -18.19 20.50 -1.55
N CYS A 445 -19.20 19.64 -1.59
CA CYS A 445 -19.28 18.55 -2.56
C CYS A 445 -19.49 19.08 -3.99
N GLU A 446 -20.25 20.15 -4.16
CA GLU A 446 -20.40 20.87 -5.42
C GLU A 446 -19.05 21.46 -5.89
N ALA A 447 -18.46 22.36 -5.10
CA ALA A 447 -17.19 23.02 -5.47
C ALA A 447 -16.01 22.05 -5.62
N THR A 448 -16.01 20.91 -4.92
CA THR A 448 -14.97 19.86 -5.08
C THR A 448 -15.08 19.15 -6.43
N ARG A 449 -16.29 18.90 -6.95
CA ARG A 449 -16.46 18.25 -8.27
C ARG A 449 -15.95 19.13 -9.40
N ASP A 450 -16.11 20.45 -9.27
CA ASP A 450 -15.68 21.40 -10.28
C ASP A 450 -14.18 21.69 -10.22
N ARG A 451 -13.63 21.96 -9.01
CA ARG A 451 -12.20 22.32 -8.83
C ARG A 451 -11.28 21.11 -8.76
N LEU A 452 -11.70 20.02 -8.12
CA LEU A 452 -10.86 18.88 -7.75
C LEU A 452 -11.55 17.51 -7.96
N PRO A 453 -12.08 17.17 -9.17
CA PRO A 453 -12.82 15.92 -9.41
C PRO A 453 -12.01 14.63 -9.14
N ALA A 454 -10.68 14.72 -9.17
CA ALA A 454 -9.77 13.62 -8.82
C ALA A 454 -9.57 13.42 -7.30
N LEU A 455 -9.99 14.37 -6.46
CA LEU A 455 -9.79 14.29 -5.01
C LEU A 455 -10.52 13.09 -4.42
N ARG A 456 -9.84 12.35 -3.55
CA ARG A 456 -10.46 11.34 -2.69
C ARG A 456 -10.32 11.77 -1.24
N TRP A 457 -11.35 11.57 -0.43
CA TRP A 457 -11.34 12.07 0.94
C TRP A 457 -12.13 11.21 1.93
N LYS A 458 -11.81 11.38 3.21
CA LYS A 458 -12.51 10.74 4.33
C LYS A 458 -12.84 11.76 5.43
N CYS A 459 -13.86 11.46 6.23
CA CYS A 459 -14.28 12.31 7.35
C CYS A 459 -14.79 11.51 8.56
N VAL A 460 -14.93 12.18 9.70
CA VAL A 460 -15.56 11.66 10.93
C VAL A 460 -16.90 12.37 11.17
N THR A 461 -17.97 11.65 11.51
CA THR A 461 -19.28 12.23 11.85
C THR A 461 -20.15 11.30 12.73
N THR A 462 -21.44 11.62 12.91
CA THR A 462 -22.42 10.80 13.66
C THR A 462 -23.41 10.11 12.71
N LEU A 463 -23.97 8.97 13.12
CA LEU A 463 -25.05 8.27 12.39
C LEU A 463 -26.26 9.18 12.15
N GLY A 464 -26.67 9.94 13.18
CA GLY A 464 -27.85 10.80 13.13
C GLY A 464 -27.83 11.88 12.03
N HIS A 465 -26.66 12.33 11.60
CA HIS A 465 -26.52 13.34 10.55
C HIS A 465 -26.46 12.77 9.12
N LEU A 466 -26.57 11.45 8.94
CA LEU A 466 -26.48 10.79 7.65
C LEU A 466 -27.89 10.47 7.07
N ASN A 467 -27.97 10.55 5.74
CA ASN A 467 -29.12 10.19 4.91
C ASN A 467 -28.62 9.79 3.50
N GLU A 468 -29.37 8.95 2.79
CA GLU A 468 -28.98 8.41 1.47
C GLU A 468 -28.57 9.47 0.46
N GLY A 469 -29.35 10.55 0.36
CA GLY A 469 -29.08 11.66 -0.55
C GLY A 469 -27.75 12.35 -0.25
N LEU A 470 -27.46 12.63 1.01
CA LEU A 470 -26.19 13.23 1.42
C LEU A 470 -25.00 12.28 1.19
N LEU A 471 -25.15 10.99 1.51
CA LEU A 471 -24.09 9.99 1.28
C LEU A 471 -23.78 9.84 -0.22
N ARG A 472 -24.80 9.85 -1.08
CA ARG A 472 -24.62 9.84 -2.54
C ARG A 472 -23.90 11.11 -3.02
N THR A 473 -24.34 12.30 -2.61
CA THR A 473 -23.66 13.57 -2.96
C THR A 473 -22.19 13.58 -2.50
N MET A 474 -21.90 13.03 -1.33
CA MET A 474 -20.53 12.88 -0.82
C MET A 474 -19.69 11.90 -1.67
N ALA A 475 -20.26 10.75 -2.07
CA ALA A 475 -19.59 9.77 -2.93
C ALA A 475 -19.30 10.33 -4.34
N GLU A 476 -20.29 11.01 -4.95
CA GLU A 476 -20.15 11.74 -6.23
C GLU A 476 -19.01 12.79 -6.17
N ALA A 477 -18.75 13.37 -5.00
CA ALA A 477 -17.66 14.31 -4.75
C ALA A 477 -16.36 13.66 -4.24
N GLY A 478 -16.22 12.34 -4.33
CA GLY A 478 -14.98 11.62 -4.01
C GLY A 478 -14.80 11.19 -2.55
N CYS A 479 -15.85 11.21 -1.73
CA CYS A 479 -15.81 10.61 -0.40
C CYS A 479 -15.65 9.08 -0.52
N VAL A 480 -14.62 8.52 0.11
CA VAL A 480 -14.32 7.07 0.05
C VAL A 480 -14.48 6.35 1.39
N ARG A 481 -14.48 7.09 2.50
CA ARG A 481 -14.71 6.55 3.85
C ARG A 481 -15.41 7.56 4.74
N VAL A 482 -16.50 7.14 5.38
CA VAL A 482 -17.12 7.87 6.50
C VAL A 482 -16.87 7.08 7.78
N SER A 483 -16.28 7.73 8.79
CA SER A 483 -16.09 7.13 10.11
C SER A 483 -17.16 7.62 11.08
N VAL A 484 -17.73 6.71 11.87
CA VAL A 484 -18.81 7.02 12.81
C VAL A 484 -18.51 6.49 14.20
N GLY A 485 -18.83 7.29 15.22
CA GLY A 485 -18.87 6.84 16.60
C GLY A 485 -20.11 6.01 16.87
N LEU A 486 -20.00 4.68 16.73
CA LEU A 486 -21.05 3.72 17.11
C LEU A 486 -21.04 3.53 18.63
N GLU A 487 -19.84 3.51 19.23
CA GLU A 487 -19.54 3.37 20.66
C GLU A 487 -20.00 2.04 21.26
N THR A 488 -21.31 1.81 21.35
CA THR A 488 -21.95 0.56 21.78
C THR A 488 -23.33 0.43 21.14
N THR A 489 -23.76 -0.81 20.86
CA THR A 489 -25.14 -1.11 20.45
C THR A 489 -26.06 -1.45 21.64
N HIS A 490 -25.55 -1.51 22.87
CA HIS A 490 -26.32 -1.76 24.08
C HIS A 490 -27.06 -0.49 24.54
N LEU A 491 -28.35 -0.39 24.19
CA LEU A 491 -29.18 0.80 24.41
C LEU A 491 -29.22 1.35 25.87
N PRO A 492 -29.19 0.55 26.95
CA PRO A 492 -29.11 1.07 28.31
C PRO A 492 -27.81 1.86 28.55
N THR A 493 -26.65 1.28 28.25
CA THR A 493 -25.34 1.93 28.36
C THR A 493 -25.26 3.15 27.42
N ALA A 494 -25.82 3.05 26.22
CA ALA A 494 -25.90 4.19 25.30
C ALA A 494 -26.71 5.37 25.88
N ARG A 495 -27.79 5.11 26.61
CA ARG A 495 -28.61 6.16 27.25
C ARG A 495 -27.95 6.78 28.49
N GLU A 496 -27.01 6.08 29.11
CA GLU A 496 -26.22 6.57 30.24
C GLU A 496 -25.07 7.48 29.77
N HIS A 497 -24.30 7.04 28.77
CA HIS A 497 -23.05 7.71 28.36
C HIS A 497 -23.17 8.62 27.12
N LEU A 498 -24.23 8.45 26.31
CA LEU A 498 -24.49 9.27 25.12
C LEU A 498 -25.67 10.24 25.34
N PRO A 499 -25.64 11.43 24.71
CA PRO A 499 -26.79 12.33 24.67
C PRO A 499 -27.98 11.64 24.00
N GLY A 500 -29.20 11.90 24.48
CA GLY A 500 -30.41 11.22 23.99
C GLY A 500 -30.58 11.25 22.46
N ALA A 501 -30.22 12.36 21.80
CA ALA A 501 -30.24 12.48 20.34
C ALA A 501 -29.24 11.54 19.63
N LYS A 502 -28.06 11.27 20.21
CA LYS A 502 -27.10 10.30 19.67
C LYS A 502 -27.56 8.87 19.98
N ALA A 503 -27.96 8.60 21.22
CA ALA A 503 -28.45 7.28 21.65
C ALA A 503 -29.66 6.80 20.81
N ALA A 504 -30.59 7.70 20.48
CA ALA A 504 -31.74 7.41 19.63
C ALA A 504 -31.36 7.05 18.18
N THR A 505 -30.17 7.42 17.70
CA THR A 505 -29.73 7.16 16.31
C THR A 505 -29.00 5.83 16.13
N LEU A 506 -28.75 5.06 17.20
CA LEU A 506 -28.11 3.74 17.10
C LEU A 506 -28.97 2.74 16.31
N GLY A 507 -30.29 2.81 16.43
CA GLY A 507 -31.23 2.00 15.64
C GLY A 507 -31.23 2.34 14.13
N ARG A 508 -30.46 3.34 13.69
CA ARG A 508 -30.25 3.67 12.27
C ARG A 508 -28.94 3.10 11.71
N PHE A 509 -28.24 2.25 12.46
CA PHE A 509 -26.99 1.64 11.99
C PHE A 509 -27.19 0.81 10.71
N GLU A 510 -28.23 -0.02 10.65
CA GLU A 510 -28.56 -0.87 9.49
C GLU A 510 -28.91 -0.03 8.25
N GLU A 511 -29.74 1.00 8.43
CA GLU A 511 -30.12 1.98 7.40
C GLU A 511 -28.88 2.69 6.81
N VAL A 512 -27.99 3.21 7.67
CA VAL A 512 -26.75 3.88 7.25
C VAL A 512 -25.74 2.90 6.64
N SER A 513 -25.71 1.66 7.14
CA SER A 513 -24.92 0.56 6.60
C SER A 513 -25.29 0.29 5.13
N GLU A 514 -26.58 0.12 4.83
CA GLU A 514 -27.07 -0.06 3.46
C GLU A 514 -26.71 1.11 2.56
N TRP A 515 -26.93 2.35 3.01
CA TRP A 515 -26.63 3.54 2.21
C TRP A 515 -25.14 3.68 1.88
N CYS A 516 -24.26 3.37 2.84
CA CYS A 516 -22.81 3.36 2.59
C CYS A 516 -22.44 2.28 1.56
N LEU A 517 -23.04 1.09 1.62
CA LEU A 517 -22.85 0.04 0.61
C LEU A 517 -23.36 0.46 -0.78
N ARG A 518 -24.54 1.10 -0.87
CA ARG A 518 -25.12 1.59 -2.13
C ARG A 518 -24.35 2.78 -2.73
N ALA A 519 -23.75 3.63 -1.88
CA ALA A 519 -22.91 4.76 -2.30
C ALA A 519 -21.42 4.39 -2.48
N ASP A 520 -21.06 3.12 -2.29
CA ASP A 520 -19.69 2.59 -2.29
C ASP A 520 -18.69 3.28 -1.32
N ILE A 521 -19.20 3.82 -0.21
CA ILE A 521 -18.42 4.43 0.87
C ILE A 521 -18.08 3.34 1.91
N GLU A 522 -16.79 3.23 2.30
CA GLU A 522 -16.42 2.37 3.44
C GLU A 522 -16.90 3.02 4.75
N LEU A 523 -17.82 2.36 5.46
CA LEU A 523 -18.20 2.74 6.82
C LEU A 523 -17.14 2.22 7.80
N ASN A 524 -16.65 3.10 8.67
CA ASN A 524 -15.61 2.80 9.67
C ASN A 524 -16.14 3.10 11.08
N CYS A 525 -16.56 2.06 11.79
CA CYS A 525 -17.24 2.15 13.07
C CYS A 525 -16.23 2.18 14.23
N PHE A 526 -16.14 3.31 14.94
CA PHE A 526 -15.48 3.34 16.24
C PHE A 526 -16.39 2.66 17.28
N VAL A 527 -15.83 1.72 18.04
CA VAL A 527 -16.52 0.95 19.08
C VAL A 527 -15.71 1.05 20.36
N MET A 528 -16.35 1.32 21.49
CA MET A 528 -15.69 1.57 22.77
C MET A 528 -15.61 0.28 23.58
N LEU A 529 -14.40 -0.09 24.00
CA LEU A 529 -14.12 -1.27 24.80
C LEU A 529 -14.01 -0.88 26.29
N GLY A 530 -14.84 -1.53 27.12
CA GLY A 530 -14.78 -1.36 28.58
C GLY A 530 -15.41 -0.07 29.10
N MET A 531 -16.52 0.40 28.50
CA MET A 531 -17.29 1.51 29.06
C MET A 531 -17.80 1.18 30.48
N LEU A 532 -17.97 2.21 31.31
CA LEU A 532 -18.38 2.02 32.70
C LEU A 532 -19.77 1.36 32.76
N GLY A 533 -19.87 0.26 33.52
CA GLY A 533 -21.09 -0.53 33.65
C GLY A 533 -21.38 -1.51 32.50
N GLU A 534 -20.57 -1.54 31.44
CA GLU A 534 -20.83 -2.38 30.26
C GLU A 534 -20.10 -3.75 30.31
N PRO A 535 -20.81 -4.89 30.23
CA PRO A 535 -20.20 -6.20 30.01
C PRO A 535 -19.47 -6.27 28.67
N LEU A 536 -18.27 -6.85 28.66
CA LEU A 536 -17.42 -6.98 27.45
C LEU A 536 -18.13 -7.72 26.29
N ALA A 537 -19.09 -8.58 26.60
CA ALA A 537 -19.95 -9.25 25.63
C ALA A 537 -20.72 -8.25 24.73
N HIS A 538 -21.17 -7.11 25.25
CA HIS A 538 -21.92 -6.11 24.48
C HIS A 538 -21.03 -5.34 23.50
N ALA A 539 -19.83 -4.97 23.93
CA ALA A 539 -18.84 -4.37 23.04
C ALA A 539 -18.37 -5.36 21.96
N ARG A 540 -18.32 -6.66 22.28
CA ARG A 540 -18.13 -7.74 21.29
C ARG A 540 -19.31 -7.80 20.30
N THR A 541 -20.57 -7.79 20.76
CA THR A 541 -21.75 -7.73 19.87
C THR A 541 -21.70 -6.52 18.93
N ALA A 542 -21.31 -5.34 19.42
CA ALA A 542 -21.18 -4.14 18.59
C ALA A 542 -20.07 -4.25 17.51
N LEU A 543 -18.98 -4.97 17.80
CA LEU A 543 -17.96 -5.30 16.79
C LEU A 543 -18.48 -6.32 15.77
N ASP A 544 -19.05 -7.42 16.25
CA ASP A 544 -19.52 -8.54 15.42
C ASP A 544 -20.64 -8.07 14.46
N GLN A 545 -21.62 -7.29 14.94
CA GLN A 545 -22.68 -6.70 14.11
C GLN A 545 -22.13 -5.83 12.97
N ALA A 546 -21.09 -5.03 13.22
CA ALA A 546 -20.48 -4.19 12.20
C ALA A 546 -19.59 -4.98 11.21
N LEU A 547 -19.00 -6.09 11.65
CA LEU A 547 -18.24 -7.01 10.81
C LEU A 547 -19.15 -7.86 9.91
N GLU A 548 -20.27 -8.37 10.45
CA GLU A 548 -21.30 -9.13 9.71
C GLU A 548 -22.00 -8.26 8.66
N ALA A 549 -22.30 -7.00 8.99
CA ALA A 549 -22.74 -5.99 8.02
C ALA A 549 -21.67 -5.59 6.97
N GLY A 550 -20.46 -6.17 7.04
CA GLY A 550 -19.44 -6.05 6.01
C GLY A 550 -18.61 -4.78 6.06
N HIS A 551 -18.55 -4.08 7.20
CA HIS A 551 -17.87 -2.78 7.37
C HIS A 551 -16.44 -2.91 7.94
N ARG A 552 -15.87 -1.78 8.34
CA ARG A 552 -14.61 -1.73 9.11
C ARG A 552 -14.91 -1.34 10.55
N VAL A 553 -14.23 -1.97 11.50
CA VAL A 553 -14.31 -1.63 12.93
C VAL A 553 -12.99 -1.06 13.44
N ARG A 554 -13.08 -0.14 14.39
CA ARG A 554 -11.98 0.44 15.15
C ARG A 554 -12.31 0.39 16.64
N PRO A 555 -12.06 -0.76 17.31
CA PRO A 555 -12.09 -0.83 18.77
C PRO A 555 -11.16 0.24 19.37
N THR A 556 -11.64 0.92 20.41
CA THR A 556 -10.91 1.95 21.15
C THR A 556 -11.16 1.73 22.64
N LEU A 557 -10.14 1.74 23.49
CA LEU A 557 -10.35 1.63 24.94
C LEU A 557 -11.09 2.86 25.47
N TYR A 558 -12.10 2.64 26.31
CA TYR A 558 -12.70 3.74 27.08
C TYR A 558 -11.63 4.36 28.00
N THR A 559 -11.62 5.69 28.10
CA THR A 559 -10.90 6.39 29.17
C THR A 559 -11.80 7.45 29.77
N ASP A 560 -12.05 7.33 31.06
CA ASP A 560 -12.66 8.39 31.84
C ASP A 560 -11.61 9.48 32.16
N TYR A 561 -11.47 10.43 31.24
CA TYR A 561 -10.62 11.62 31.44
C TYR A 561 -11.09 12.52 32.60
N GLN A 562 -12.27 12.28 33.16
CA GLN A 562 -12.82 13.02 34.31
C GLN A 562 -12.46 12.34 35.64
N ALA A 563 -12.25 11.02 35.64
CA ALA A 563 -11.77 10.24 36.80
C ALA A 563 -10.24 10.07 36.87
N LEU A 564 -9.47 10.50 35.87
CA LEU A 564 -7.99 10.46 35.93
C LEU A 564 -7.44 11.19 37.18
N PRO A 565 -6.45 10.63 37.89
CA PRO A 565 -5.92 11.23 39.13
C PRO A 565 -5.38 12.64 38.89
N VAL A 566 -5.46 13.49 39.91
CA VAL A 566 -5.02 14.90 39.89
C VAL A 566 -3.72 15.13 40.69
N GLU A 567 -3.22 14.08 41.33
CA GLU A 567 -2.02 14.04 42.17
C GLU A 567 -1.17 12.82 41.80
N GLY A 568 0.15 12.89 42.04
CA GLY A 568 1.12 11.83 41.71
C GLY A 568 2.01 12.15 40.50
N PRO A 569 2.97 11.26 40.17
CA PRO A 569 3.94 11.47 39.09
C PRO A 569 3.29 11.39 37.71
N VAL A 570 3.83 12.11 36.73
CA VAL A 570 3.14 12.34 35.44
C VAL A 570 3.07 11.09 34.56
N ASN A 571 3.97 10.11 34.76
CA ASN A 571 3.90 8.79 34.12
C ASN A 571 2.72 7.91 34.61
N ALA A 572 2.12 8.21 35.77
CA ALA A 572 0.92 7.52 36.25
C ALA A 572 -0.29 7.79 35.34
N LEU A 573 -0.34 8.96 34.69
CA LEU A 573 -1.39 9.33 33.73
C LEU A 573 -1.35 8.49 32.46
N ALA A 574 -0.19 8.31 31.84
CA ALA A 574 -0.04 7.46 30.65
C ALA A 574 -0.41 6.00 30.96
N THR A 575 -0.11 5.55 32.18
CA THR A 575 -0.51 4.23 32.67
C THR A 575 -2.02 4.15 32.96
N ALA A 576 -2.65 5.24 33.42
CA ALA A 576 -4.08 5.32 33.70
C ALA A 576 -4.94 5.45 32.42
N ASN A 577 -4.49 6.21 31.41
CA ASN A 577 -5.10 6.29 30.08
C ASN A 577 -5.16 4.92 29.37
N ARG A 578 -4.28 4.00 29.75
CA ARG A 578 -4.26 2.61 29.22
C ARG A 578 -5.14 1.65 30.03
N GLN A 579 -5.68 2.07 31.19
CA GLN A 579 -6.58 1.41 32.18
C GLN A 579 -6.26 -0.03 32.68
N LEU A 580 -5.48 -0.81 31.92
CA LEU A 580 -5.37 -2.26 32.02
C LEU A 580 -4.00 -2.73 32.50
N LEU A 581 -3.05 -1.82 32.73
CA LEU A 581 -1.69 -2.14 33.17
C LEU A 581 -1.39 -1.65 34.60
N GLN A 582 -2.29 -0.88 35.21
CA GLN A 582 -2.22 -0.47 36.62
C GLN A 582 -2.24 -1.70 37.57
N PRO A 583 -1.35 -1.76 38.58
CA PRO A 583 -1.58 -2.55 39.79
C PRO A 583 -2.91 -2.12 40.45
N GLY A 584 -3.66 -3.05 41.03
CA GLY A 584 -4.94 -2.74 41.69
C GLY A 584 -6.12 -2.36 40.78
N SER A 585 -5.93 -2.20 39.45
CA SER A 585 -7.06 -2.01 38.52
C SER A 585 -8.06 -3.18 38.61
N PRO A 586 -9.38 -2.91 38.70
CA PRO A 586 -10.41 -3.88 39.09
C PRO A 586 -10.63 -5.01 38.05
N LEU A 587 -10.13 -4.84 36.84
CA LEU A 587 -10.20 -5.87 35.80
C LEU A 587 -9.11 -6.92 36.05
N GLY A 588 -9.49 -8.20 36.08
CA GLY A 588 -8.54 -9.31 36.20
C GLY A 588 -7.66 -9.52 34.95
N LEU A 589 -6.56 -10.25 35.10
CA LEU A 589 -5.61 -10.55 34.01
C LEU A 589 -6.25 -11.24 32.80
N SER A 590 -7.33 -12.01 32.99
CA SER A 590 -8.14 -12.60 31.92
C SER A 590 -8.83 -11.52 31.07
N HIS A 591 -9.67 -10.67 31.69
CA HIS A 591 -10.38 -9.58 31.00
C HIS A 591 -9.42 -8.58 30.34
N ARG A 592 -8.29 -8.25 31.00
CA ARG A 592 -7.23 -7.42 30.39
C ARG A 592 -6.71 -8.03 29.09
N ARG A 593 -6.46 -9.35 29.06
CA ARG A 593 -6.00 -10.06 27.86
C ARG A 593 -7.07 -10.12 26.77
N GLU A 594 -8.35 -10.30 27.12
CA GLU A 594 -9.44 -10.30 26.14
C GLU A 594 -9.65 -8.91 25.51
N LEU A 595 -9.59 -7.84 26.30
CA LEU A 595 -9.66 -6.46 25.80
C LEU A 595 -8.54 -6.16 24.78
N TYR A 596 -7.28 -6.51 25.09
CA TYR A 596 -6.17 -6.36 24.14
C TYR A 596 -6.27 -7.31 22.93
N GLN A 597 -6.91 -8.48 23.05
CA GLN A 597 -7.21 -9.35 21.91
C GLN A 597 -8.25 -8.72 20.98
N LEU A 598 -9.32 -8.14 21.53
CA LEU A 598 -10.32 -7.43 20.73
C LEU A 598 -9.74 -6.19 20.05
N LEU A 599 -8.85 -5.46 20.73
CA LEU A 599 -8.20 -4.24 20.23
C LEU A 599 -7.25 -4.48 19.05
N HIS A 600 -6.39 -5.51 19.12
CA HIS A 600 -5.31 -5.75 18.13
C HIS A 600 -5.51 -6.98 17.24
N ARG A 601 -6.50 -7.84 17.51
CA ARG A 601 -6.74 -9.11 16.79
C ARG A 601 -8.24 -9.33 16.60
N THR A 602 -8.93 -8.33 16.09
CA THR A 602 -10.37 -8.41 15.84
C THR A 602 -10.61 -9.45 14.73
N PRO A 603 -11.46 -10.47 14.93
CA PRO A 603 -11.77 -11.43 13.88
C PRO A 603 -12.29 -10.71 12.62
N GLY A 604 -11.85 -11.13 11.44
CA GLY A 604 -12.19 -10.43 10.18
C GLY A 604 -11.35 -9.18 9.89
N ASP A 605 -10.32 -8.88 10.69
CA ASP A 605 -9.30 -7.87 10.37
C ASP A 605 -8.75 -8.09 8.95
N ARG A 606 -8.89 -7.05 8.11
CA ARG A 606 -8.51 -7.02 6.70
C ARG A 606 -7.95 -5.65 6.35
N ARG A 607 -6.98 -5.61 5.43
CA ARG A 607 -6.56 -4.37 4.77
C ARG A 607 -7.80 -3.70 4.16
N THR A 608 -7.88 -2.39 4.26
CA THR A 608 -9.06 -1.64 3.80
C THR A 608 -9.27 -1.73 2.29
N ARG A 609 -10.52 -1.89 1.85
CA ARG A 609 -10.89 -1.85 0.41
C ARG A 609 -10.69 -0.46 -0.19
N VAL A 610 -10.50 0.57 0.65
CA VAL A 610 -10.26 1.95 0.21
C VAL A 610 -8.83 2.15 -0.30
N SER A 611 -7.83 1.42 0.18
CA SER A 611 -6.46 1.53 -0.39
C SER A 611 -6.40 1.02 -1.84
N GLU A 612 -7.25 0.07 -2.22
CA GLU A 612 -7.38 -0.43 -3.60
C GLU A 612 -8.05 0.61 -4.53
N ARG A 613 -8.95 1.44 -3.98
CA ARG A 613 -9.73 2.46 -4.69
C ARG A 613 -9.01 3.80 -4.82
N ILE A 614 -8.26 4.20 -3.78
CA ILE A 614 -7.36 5.34 -3.86
C ILE A 614 -6.16 4.90 -4.70
N LEU A 615 -6.08 5.40 -5.93
CA LEU A 615 -5.00 5.08 -6.84
C LEU A 615 -3.75 5.91 -6.49
N SER A 616 -2.67 5.25 -6.07
CA SER A 616 -1.36 5.88 -5.99
C SER A 616 -0.89 6.24 -7.41
N HIS A 617 -0.49 7.50 -7.64
CA HIS A 617 -0.08 8.02 -8.94
C HIS A 617 -1.12 7.81 -10.08
N PRO A 618 -2.30 8.47 -10.01
CA PRO A 618 -3.37 8.30 -11.00
C PRO A 618 -2.93 8.61 -12.44
N GLY A 619 -1.94 9.49 -12.62
CA GLY A 619 -1.32 9.76 -13.93
C GLY A 619 -0.65 8.54 -14.56
N LEU A 620 0.14 7.76 -13.82
CA LEU A 620 0.79 6.55 -14.36
C LEU A 620 -0.26 5.51 -14.78
N LEU A 621 -1.26 5.28 -13.92
CA LEU A 621 -2.32 4.32 -14.22
C LEU A 621 -3.25 4.79 -15.34
N SER A 622 -3.29 6.09 -15.69
CA SER A 622 -4.08 6.60 -16.83
C SER A 622 -3.72 5.93 -18.16
N HIS A 623 -2.47 5.51 -18.32
CA HIS A 623 -2.00 4.74 -19.49
C HIS A 623 -2.42 3.26 -19.47
N CYS A 624 -2.85 2.72 -18.32
CA CYS A 624 -3.30 1.34 -18.19
C CYS A 624 -4.75 1.17 -18.63
N ASN A 625 -4.99 0.30 -19.62
CA ASN A 625 -6.31 -0.10 -20.14
C ASN A 625 -7.32 -0.29 -18.98
N PRO A 626 -8.45 0.45 -18.96
CA PRO A 626 -9.37 0.48 -17.83
C PRO A 626 -10.09 -0.85 -17.59
N HIS A 627 -10.25 -1.68 -18.61
CA HIS A 627 -10.85 -3.01 -18.47
C HIS A 627 -9.90 -3.99 -17.79
N VAL A 628 -8.59 -3.88 -18.06
CA VAL A 628 -7.56 -4.72 -17.40
C VAL A 628 -7.49 -4.43 -15.90
N ARG A 629 -7.79 -3.20 -15.46
CA ARG A 629 -7.85 -2.84 -14.03
C ARG A 629 -8.97 -3.56 -13.25
N GLN A 630 -9.94 -4.17 -13.94
CA GLN A 630 -11.04 -4.92 -13.33
C GLN A 630 -10.69 -6.39 -13.10
N LEU A 631 -9.51 -6.84 -13.55
CA LEU A 631 -9.03 -8.21 -13.40
C LEU A 631 -8.17 -8.35 -12.14
N GLU A 632 -8.44 -9.38 -11.35
CA GLU A 632 -7.59 -9.76 -10.20
C GLU A 632 -6.14 -10.04 -10.63
N ASP A 633 -5.18 -9.81 -9.73
CA ASP A 633 -3.77 -10.17 -9.97
C ASP A 633 -3.58 -11.70 -10.03
N PHE A 634 -2.68 -12.16 -10.90
CA PHE A 634 -2.45 -13.57 -11.17
C PHE A 634 -1.15 -14.07 -10.53
N SER A 635 -1.22 -14.35 -9.21
CA SER A 635 -0.10 -14.93 -8.48
C SER A 635 -0.09 -16.48 -8.52
N LYS A 636 1.04 -17.06 -8.96
CA LYS A 636 1.30 -18.51 -8.89
C LYS A 636 2.10 -18.87 -7.65
N ASN A 637 1.41 -19.25 -6.57
CA ASN A 637 2.05 -19.90 -5.42
C ASN A 637 2.32 -21.38 -5.71
N ASP A 638 3.45 -21.65 -6.35
CA ASP A 638 3.94 -22.98 -6.69
C ASP A 638 4.83 -23.55 -5.57
N ALA A 639 4.18 -24.25 -4.64
CA ALA A 639 4.86 -25.09 -3.66
C ALA A 639 5.59 -26.23 -4.38
N ARG A 640 6.92 -26.21 -4.34
CA ARG A 640 7.76 -27.30 -4.87
C ARG A 640 7.51 -28.58 -4.07
N ASP A 641 7.74 -29.72 -4.70
CA ASP A 641 7.71 -31.08 -4.11
C ASP A 641 6.31 -31.61 -3.68
N TRP A 642 5.21 -31.04 -4.18
CA TRP A 642 3.83 -31.54 -3.97
C TRP A 642 3.27 -32.23 -5.23
N LEU A 643 2.42 -33.25 -5.03
CA LEU A 643 1.71 -33.94 -6.11
C LEU A 643 0.62 -33.02 -6.69
N ASN A 644 0.74 -32.64 -7.96
CA ASN A 644 -0.15 -31.65 -8.59
C ASN A 644 -1.30 -32.29 -9.38
N LEU A 645 -2.46 -32.47 -8.72
CA LEU A 645 -3.71 -32.90 -9.34
C LEU A 645 -4.73 -31.74 -9.43
N LYS A 646 -4.22 -30.49 -9.45
CA LYS A 646 -5.00 -29.24 -9.53
C LYS A 646 -5.00 -28.66 -10.96
N SER A 647 -3.83 -28.67 -11.62
CA SER A 647 -3.63 -28.00 -12.91
C SER A 647 -4.18 -28.74 -14.14
N ASN A 648 -4.66 -29.98 -13.99
CA ASN A 648 -4.93 -30.89 -15.11
C ASN A 648 -3.68 -31.09 -15.99
N GLU A 649 -2.53 -31.38 -15.37
CA GLU A 649 -1.31 -31.80 -16.06
C GLU A 649 -1.32 -33.33 -16.20
N LEU A 650 -0.93 -33.89 -17.37
CA LEU A 650 -0.98 -35.34 -17.58
C LEU A 650 0.22 -36.03 -16.93
N GLN A 651 -0.05 -36.94 -15.99
CA GLN A 651 0.94 -37.74 -15.27
C GLN A 651 0.71 -39.23 -15.60
N HIS A 652 1.44 -39.75 -16.60
CA HIS A 652 1.28 -41.12 -17.07
C HIS A 652 2.61 -41.77 -17.50
N PRO A 653 2.91 -43.03 -17.16
CA PRO A 653 4.20 -43.65 -17.48
C PRO A 653 4.56 -43.65 -18.98
N LYS A 654 3.61 -43.94 -19.88
CA LYS A 654 3.87 -43.94 -21.35
C LYS A 654 4.32 -42.58 -21.88
N LEU A 655 3.89 -41.47 -21.26
CA LEU A 655 4.28 -40.12 -21.67
C LEU A 655 5.80 -39.91 -21.58
N ARG A 656 6.48 -40.57 -20.62
CA ARG A 656 7.94 -40.50 -20.49
C ARG A 656 8.65 -41.10 -21.71
N ALA A 657 8.24 -42.29 -22.15
CA ALA A 657 8.83 -42.94 -23.32
C ALA A 657 8.62 -42.12 -24.60
N ILE A 658 7.45 -41.46 -24.72
CA ILE A 658 7.15 -40.53 -25.82
C ILE A 658 8.10 -39.31 -25.80
N TRP A 659 8.40 -38.74 -24.63
CA TRP A 659 9.40 -37.66 -24.52
C TRP A 659 10.82 -38.13 -24.83
N GLU A 660 11.25 -39.30 -24.34
CA GLU A 660 12.57 -39.88 -24.66
C GLU A 660 12.71 -40.19 -26.17
N ARG A 661 11.61 -40.57 -26.84
CA ARG A 661 11.50 -40.71 -28.30
C ARG A 661 11.57 -39.36 -29.03
N PHE A 662 10.88 -38.33 -28.53
CA PHE A 662 10.98 -36.98 -29.10
C PHE A 662 12.38 -36.37 -28.93
N ASP A 663 13.02 -36.58 -27.78
CA ASP A 663 14.34 -36.03 -27.49
C ASP A 663 15.40 -36.50 -28.50
N THR A 664 15.26 -37.74 -28.97
CA THR A 664 16.15 -38.41 -29.92
C THR A 664 15.73 -38.31 -31.39
N TRP A 665 14.48 -37.90 -31.68
CA TRP A 665 13.92 -37.81 -33.03
C TRP A 665 14.74 -36.92 -33.98
N GLU A 666 14.92 -37.39 -35.22
CA GLU A 666 15.74 -36.72 -36.24
C GLU A 666 15.12 -35.40 -36.73
N GLY A 667 13.78 -35.34 -36.84
CA GLY A 667 13.06 -34.12 -37.23
C GLY A 667 13.03 -33.00 -36.18
N ARG A 668 13.74 -33.18 -35.06
CA ARG A 668 13.89 -32.18 -33.98
C ARG A 668 15.03 -31.21 -34.31
N THR A 669 14.72 -29.92 -34.39
CA THR A 669 15.65 -28.87 -34.78
C THR A 669 16.72 -28.66 -33.71
N ARG A 670 17.97 -29.01 -34.03
CA ARG A 670 19.14 -28.79 -33.14
C ARG A 670 19.80 -27.42 -33.37
N GLN A 671 19.48 -26.72 -34.45
CA GLN A 671 19.98 -25.39 -34.79
C GLN A 671 18.94 -24.30 -34.51
N LEU A 672 19.00 -23.68 -33.32
CA LEU A 672 18.06 -22.63 -32.89
C LEU A 672 18.43 -21.20 -33.36
N SER A 673 19.28 -21.06 -34.39
CA SER A 673 19.75 -19.76 -34.91
C SER A 673 18.98 -19.22 -36.11
N ARG A 674 17.76 -19.72 -36.35
CA ARG A 674 16.84 -19.29 -37.42
C ARG A 674 15.45 -19.06 -36.83
N TYR A 675 14.67 -18.17 -37.45
CA TYR A 675 13.25 -18.02 -37.10
C TYR A 675 12.43 -19.25 -37.55
N PRO A 676 11.31 -19.55 -36.87
CA PRO A 676 10.49 -20.71 -37.20
C PRO A 676 9.76 -20.57 -38.53
N VAL A 677 9.58 -21.68 -39.25
CA VAL A 677 8.77 -21.76 -40.48
C VAL A 677 7.57 -22.65 -40.22
N PHE A 678 6.36 -22.16 -40.54
CA PHE A 678 5.11 -22.79 -40.08
C PHE A 678 4.53 -23.81 -41.07
N ASP A 679 4.85 -23.72 -42.36
CA ASP A 679 4.07 -24.36 -43.43
C ASP A 679 4.09 -25.90 -43.35
N ASP A 680 5.26 -26.51 -43.09
CA ASP A 680 5.39 -27.96 -42.87
C ASP A 680 4.54 -28.45 -41.68
N THR A 681 4.48 -27.66 -40.61
CA THR A 681 3.68 -27.98 -39.42
C THR A 681 2.19 -27.74 -39.67
N LEU A 682 1.81 -26.71 -40.42
CA LEU A 682 0.42 -26.48 -40.85
C LEU A 682 -0.07 -27.62 -41.73
N GLY A 683 0.73 -28.06 -42.72
CA GLY A 683 0.44 -29.20 -43.58
C GLY A 683 0.29 -30.51 -42.79
N ALA A 684 1.23 -30.81 -41.89
CA ALA A 684 1.17 -32.01 -41.05
C ALA A 684 -0.06 -32.06 -40.12
N VAL A 685 -0.41 -30.93 -39.50
CA VAL A 685 -1.58 -30.83 -38.60
C VAL A 685 -2.89 -30.88 -39.40
N ALA A 686 -2.95 -30.20 -40.56
CA ALA A 686 -4.12 -30.24 -41.44
C ALA A 686 -4.41 -31.67 -41.93
N ALA A 687 -3.37 -32.38 -42.42
CA ALA A 687 -3.48 -33.77 -42.85
C ALA A 687 -3.83 -34.73 -41.69
N GLY A 688 -3.23 -34.54 -40.51
CA GLY A 688 -3.50 -35.38 -39.33
C GLY A 688 -4.95 -35.31 -38.82
N LEU A 689 -5.59 -34.15 -38.99
CA LEU A 689 -6.94 -33.83 -38.49
C LEU A 689 -8.00 -33.66 -39.60
N GLY A 690 -7.69 -34.03 -40.85
CA GLY A 690 -8.66 -34.08 -41.95
C GLY A 690 -9.19 -32.72 -42.43
N CYS A 691 -8.44 -31.63 -42.25
CA CYS A 691 -8.81 -30.29 -42.72
C CYS A 691 -7.78 -29.73 -43.72
N ARG A 692 -8.03 -28.55 -44.30
CA ARG A 692 -7.10 -27.90 -45.23
C ARG A 692 -6.15 -26.93 -44.52
N PRO A 693 -4.91 -26.69 -45.00
CA PRO A 693 -3.96 -25.78 -44.35
C PRO A 693 -4.45 -24.33 -44.19
N GLU A 694 -5.39 -23.88 -45.02
CA GLU A 694 -6.02 -22.56 -44.95
C GLU A 694 -7.07 -22.47 -43.83
N GLN A 695 -7.49 -23.60 -43.26
CA GLN A 695 -8.42 -23.66 -42.12
C GLN A 695 -7.70 -23.70 -40.75
N VAL A 696 -6.36 -23.76 -40.73
CA VAL A 696 -5.56 -23.89 -39.50
C VAL A 696 -4.81 -22.60 -39.17
N CYS A 697 -4.87 -22.11 -37.93
CA CYS A 697 -3.94 -21.12 -37.40
C CYS A 697 -3.23 -21.65 -36.14
N LEU A 698 -1.93 -21.39 -36.02
CA LEU A 698 -1.15 -21.64 -34.81
C LEU A 698 -1.22 -20.43 -33.86
N ALA A 699 -1.15 -20.69 -32.56
CA ALA A 699 -1.07 -19.66 -31.51
C ALA A 699 -0.22 -20.13 -30.30
N ALA A 700 0.28 -19.18 -29.50
CA ALA A 700 1.11 -19.38 -28.31
C ALA A 700 0.39 -20.03 -27.08
N GLY A 701 -0.26 -21.17 -27.31
CA GLY A 701 -1.10 -21.88 -26.33
C GLY A 701 -2.51 -21.31 -26.23
N SER A 702 -3.40 -21.99 -25.50
CA SER A 702 -4.82 -21.60 -25.45
C SER A 702 -5.02 -20.15 -24.99
N ASP A 703 -4.27 -19.67 -24.00
CA ASP A 703 -4.34 -18.27 -23.55
C ASP A 703 -3.97 -17.26 -24.66
N GLY A 704 -3.05 -17.62 -25.56
CA GLY A 704 -2.71 -16.81 -26.73
C GLY A 704 -3.82 -16.84 -27.77
N ALA A 705 -4.35 -18.03 -28.06
CA ALA A 705 -5.49 -18.23 -28.97
C ALA A 705 -6.74 -17.47 -28.51
N LEU A 706 -7.11 -17.56 -27.23
CA LEU A 706 -8.25 -16.86 -26.62
C LEU A 706 -8.10 -15.33 -26.73
N ARG A 707 -6.88 -14.80 -26.53
CA ARG A 707 -6.59 -13.37 -26.74
C ARG A 707 -6.65 -12.96 -28.21
N ALA A 708 -6.10 -13.77 -29.12
CA ALA A 708 -6.19 -13.52 -30.56
C ALA A 708 -7.67 -13.51 -31.03
N LEU A 709 -8.47 -14.48 -30.59
CA LEU A 709 -9.92 -14.52 -30.85
C LEU A 709 -10.62 -13.26 -30.34
N ALA A 710 -10.43 -12.90 -29.06
CA ALA A 710 -11.10 -11.75 -28.45
C ALA A 710 -10.71 -10.41 -29.11
N HIS A 711 -9.43 -10.21 -29.44
CA HIS A 711 -8.97 -8.98 -30.10
C HIS A 711 -9.30 -8.91 -31.60
N THR A 712 -9.30 -10.04 -32.33
CA THR A 712 -9.56 -10.05 -33.78
C THR A 712 -11.06 -10.06 -34.11
N LEU A 713 -11.84 -10.88 -33.38
CA LEU A 713 -13.22 -11.19 -33.73
C LEU A 713 -14.25 -10.54 -32.79
N GLY A 714 -13.79 -9.86 -31.73
CA GLY A 714 -14.63 -9.17 -30.75
C GLY A 714 -15.26 -7.86 -31.21
N GLY A 715 -15.24 -7.55 -32.51
CA GLY A 715 -15.61 -6.25 -33.07
C GLY A 715 -17.06 -5.79 -32.83
N THR A 716 -17.96 -6.68 -32.39
CA THR A 716 -19.34 -6.29 -32.00
C THR A 716 -19.47 -5.81 -30.54
N GLY A 717 -18.36 -5.84 -29.78
CA GLY A 717 -18.27 -5.44 -28.37
C GLY A 717 -18.97 -6.38 -27.39
N ARG A 718 -19.44 -7.56 -27.82
CA ARG A 718 -20.31 -8.46 -27.06
C ARG A 718 -19.80 -9.91 -27.05
N CYS A 719 -19.86 -10.54 -25.87
CA CYS A 719 -19.52 -11.93 -25.67
C CYS A 719 -20.53 -12.63 -24.76
N ILE A 720 -20.94 -13.85 -25.10
CA ILE A 720 -21.70 -14.76 -24.23
C ILE A 720 -20.73 -15.79 -23.65
N LEU A 721 -20.78 -15.97 -22.32
CA LEU A 721 -20.00 -16.98 -21.59
C LEU A 721 -20.92 -17.81 -20.67
N PRO A 722 -20.63 -19.10 -20.40
CA PRO A 722 -21.26 -19.85 -19.31
C PRO A 722 -20.96 -19.25 -17.94
N ALA A 723 -21.85 -19.45 -16.96
CA ALA A 723 -21.61 -19.09 -15.55
C ALA A 723 -20.31 -19.69 -14.98
N HIS A 724 -19.85 -20.81 -15.53
CA HIS A 724 -18.59 -21.45 -15.17
C HIS A 724 -17.79 -21.77 -16.44
N CYS A 725 -16.69 -21.03 -16.63
CA CYS A 725 -15.73 -21.24 -17.71
C CYS A 725 -14.28 -21.16 -17.17
N TYR A 726 -13.31 -21.30 -18.07
CA TYR A 726 -11.90 -21.11 -17.81
C TYR A 726 -11.57 -19.62 -17.63
N ALA A 727 -10.85 -19.31 -16.55
CA ALA A 727 -10.50 -17.92 -16.20
C ALA A 727 -9.64 -17.22 -17.28
N GLY A 728 -8.92 -17.96 -18.13
CA GLY A 728 -8.21 -17.38 -19.28
C GLY A 728 -9.15 -16.77 -20.32
N THR A 729 -10.31 -17.40 -20.55
CA THR A 729 -11.35 -16.93 -21.50
C THR A 729 -11.94 -15.61 -21.03
N GLU A 730 -12.41 -15.55 -19.77
CA GLU A 730 -12.95 -14.30 -19.21
C GLU A 730 -11.90 -13.18 -19.19
N ARG A 731 -10.65 -13.48 -18.79
CA ARG A 731 -9.55 -12.49 -18.80
C ARG A 731 -9.24 -11.97 -20.20
N ALA A 732 -9.27 -12.82 -21.23
CA ALA A 732 -9.06 -12.40 -22.62
C ALA A 732 -10.18 -11.48 -23.12
N VAL A 733 -11.43 -11.85 -22.87
CA VAL A 733 -12.63 -11.10 -23.27
C VAL A 733 -12.70 -9.73 -22.57
N VAL A 734 -12.43 -9.68 -21.26
CA VAL A 734 -12.38 -8.42 -20.50
C VAL A 734 -11.19 -7.55 -20.93
N ALA A 735 -9.99 -8.12 -21.11
CA ALA A 735 -8.81 -7.34 -21.53
C ALA A 735 -8.96 -6.71 -22.93
N ALA A 736 -9.77 -7.33 -23.80
CA ALA A 736 -10.16 -6.80 -25.10
C ALA A 736 -11.34 -5.80 -25.05
N GLY A 737 -11.98 -5.60 -23.89
CA GLY A 737 -13.01 -4.59 -23.67
C GLY A 737 -14.45 -5.01 -23.98
N LEU A 738 -14.71 -6.30 -24.21
CA LEU A 738 -16.04 -6.80 -24.57
C LEU A 738 -16.98 -6.86 -23.35
N ARG A 739 -18.26 -6.54 -23.55
CA ARG A 739 -19.32 -6.77 -22.56
C ARG A 739 -19.69 -8.26 -22.51
N ILE A 740 -19.65 -8.84 -21.32
CA ILE A 740 -20.00 -10.26 -21.07
C ILE A 740 -21.47 -10.40 -20.64
N ARG A 741 -22.23 -11.21 -21.38
CA ARG A 741 -23.51 -11.81 -20.94
C ARG A 741 -23.21 -13.21 -20.40
N ARG A 742 -23.36 -13.41 -19.08
CA ARG A 742 -23.25 -14.76 -18.49
C ARG A 742 -24.57 -15.51 -18.64
N LEU A 743 -24.53 -16.71 -19.22
CA LEU A 743 -25.62 -17.68 -19.16
C LEU A 743 -25.69 -18.23 -17.72
N PRO A 744 -26.86 -18.30 -17.07
CA PRO A 744 -26.97 -18.84 -15.72
C PRO A 744 -26.61 -20.34 -15.69
N PRO A 745 -26.15 -20.87 -14.54
CA PRO A 745 -25.90 -22.30 -14.38
C PRO A 745 -27.20 -23.09 -14.58
N GLY A 746 -27.10 -24.31 -15.10
CA GLY A 746 -28.23 -25.22 -15.30
C GLY A 746 -27.89 -26.62 -14.84
N GLU A 747 -28.91 -27.43 -14.55
CA GLU A 747 -28.78 -28.77 -13.96
C GLU A 747 -28.42 -29.86 -15.01
N GLY A 748 -27.38 -29.63 -15.82
CA GLY A 748 -26.80 -30.64 -16.73
C GLY A 748 -27.70 -31.14 -17.87
N ASP A 749 -28.88 -30.56 -18.08
CA ASP A 749 -29.71 -30.88 -19.24
C ASP A 749 -29.28 -30.08 -20.49
N ARG A 750 -29.10 -30.81 -21.59
CA ARG A 750 -28.66 -30.33 -22.89
C ARG A 750 -29.70 -29.44 -23.56
N ALA A 751 -30.99 -29.79 -23.46
CA ALA A 751 -32.06 -28.95 -24.02
C ALA A 751 -32.10 -27.58 -23.33
N SER A 752 -31.90 -27.55 -22.01
CA SER A 752 -31.81 -26.32 -21.24
C SER A 752 -30.63 -25.40 -21.64
N LEU A 753 -29.50 -25.95 -22.13
CA LEU A 753 -28.37 -25.13 -22.62
C LEU A 753 -28.70 -24.44 -23.93
N ALA A 754 -29.29 -25.17 -24.89
CA ALA A 754 -29.71 -24.60 -26.17
C ALA A 754 -30.72 -23.47 -25.96
N GLN A 755 -31.77 -23.71 -25.18
CA GLN A 755 -32.81 -22.72 -24.87
C GLN A 755 -32.23 -21.46 -24.20
N ARG A 756 -31.31 -21.61 -23.24
CA ARG A 756 -30.62 -20.46 -22.60
C ARG A 756 -29.78 -19.66 -23.58
N LEU A 757 -29.05 -20.33 -24.49
CA LEU A 757 -28.24 -19.64 -25.50
C LEU A 757 -29.13 -18.95 -26.54
N GLU A 758 -30.21 -19.58 -27.01
CA GLU A 758 -31.15 -18.96 -27.95
C GLU A 758 -31.92 -17.78 -27.35
N GLN A 759 -32.19 -17.77 -26.04
CA GLN A 759 -32.68 -16.57 -25.37
C GLN A 759 -31.60 -15.47 -25.37
N ALA A 760 -30.39 -15.77 -24.91
CA ALA A 760 -29.31 -14.78 -24.83
C ALA A 760 -28.92 -14.21 -26.20
N LEU A 761 -28.92 -15.02 -27.27
CA LEU A 761 -28.66 -14.58 -28.65
C LEU A 761 -29.74 -13.62 -29.16
N ARG A 762 -31.02 -13.84 -28.81
CA ARG A 762 -32.13 -12.92 -29.15
C ARG A 762 -32.05 -11.60 -28.39
N GLU A 763 -31.54 -11.61 -27.17
CA GLU A 763 -31.35 -10.41 -26.34
C GLU A 763 -30.10 -9.60 -26.74
N GLU A 764 -29.00 -10.27 -27.12
CA GLU A 764 -27.70 -9.65 -27.38
C GLU A 764 -27.41 -9.32 -28.85
N GLY A 765 -27.98 -10.09 -29.79
CA GLY A 765 -27.64 -10.01 -31.22
C GLY A 765 -26.21 -10.46 -31.53
N PRO A 766 -25.57 -9.92 -32.59
CA PRO A 766 -24.23 -10.33 -33.04
C PRO A 766 -23.16 -10.25 -31.94
N CYS A 767 -22.56 -11.41 -31.61
CA CYS A 767 -21.61 -11.58 -30.51
C CYS A 767 -20.66 -12.77 -30.74
N MET A 768 -19.67 -12.91 -29.87
CA MET A 768 -18.91 -14.16 -29.72
C MET A 768 -19.57 -15.05 -28.65
N VAL A 769 -19.58 -16.36 -28.83
CA VAL A 769 -20.03 -17.34 -27.83
C VAL A 769 -18.88 -18.31 -27.57
N PHE A 770 -18.40 -18.44 -26.34
CA PHE A 770 -17.41 -19.47 -25.98
C PHE A 770 -18.05 -20.61 -25.18
N LEU A 771 -17.81 -21.85 -25.60
CA LEU A 771 -18.11 -23.07 -24.86
C LEU A 771 -16.82 -23.90 -24.71
N GLU A 772 -16.74 -24.74 -23.68
CA GLU A 772 -15.63 -25.68 -23.47
C GLU A 772 -16.11 -27.12 -23.71
N ASN A 773 -15.34 -27.92 -24.45
CA ASN A 773 -15.66 -29.32 -24.72
C ASN A 773 -14.45 -30.26 -24.59
N PRO A 774 -14.47 -31.24 -23.67
CA PRO A 774 -15.31 -31.30 -22.48
C PRO A 774 -15.15 -30.07 -21.56
N ASN A 775 -16.21 -29.70 -20.83
CA ASN A 775 -16.21 -28.54 -19.94
C ASN A 775 -15.07 -28.60 -18.91
N GLY A 776 -14.30 -27.52 -18.73
CA GLY A 776 -13.11 -27.52 -17.87
C GLY A 776 -13.35 -27.65 -16.35
N GLN A 777 -14.60 -27.63 -15.88
CA GLN A 777 -14.94 -27.70 -14.45
C GLN A 777 -15.43 -29.10 -14.02
N ASP A 778 -16.38 -29.68 -14.76
CA ASP A 778 -16.98 -31.01 -14.49
C ASP A 778 -16.69 -32.07 -15.55
N GLY A 779 -16.21 -31.69 -16.74
CA GLY A 779 -15.90 -32.62 -17.82
C GLY A 779 -17.11 -33.06 -18.65
N GLU A 780 -18.22 -32.30 -18.58
CA GLU A 780 -19.42 -32.53 -19.39
C GLU A 780 -19.13 -32.40 -20.89
N LEU A 781 -19.78 -33.24 -21.72
CA LEU A 781 -19.54 -33.34 -23.15
C LEU A 781 -20.64 -32.64 -23.96
N LEU A 782 -20.24 -31.70 -24.83
CA LEU A 782 -21.07 -31.11 -25.87
C LEU A 782 -21.13 -32.09 -27.05
N GLU A 783 -22.31 -32.61 -27.38
CA GLU A 783 -22.45 -33.56 -28.49
C GLU A 783 -22.44 -32.87 -29.85
N LEU A 784 -21.91 -33.53 -30.89
CA LEU A 784 -21.83 -33.00 -32.26
C LEU A 784 -23.17 -32.45 -32.81
N PRO A 785 -24.34 -33.11 -32.63
CA PRO A 785 -25.61 -32.56 -33.11
C PRO A 785 -26.01 -31.29 -32.38
N VAL A 786 -25.73 -31.20 -31.08
CA VAL A 786 -26.00 -30.00 -30.27
C VAL A 786 -25.06 -28.87 -30.70
N ALA A 787 -23.77 -29.14 -30.89
CA ALA A 787 -22.83 -28.13 -31.38
C ALA A 787 -23.24 -27.57 -32.76
N ALA A 788 -23.73 -28.42 -33.67
CA ALA A 788 -24.25 -28.00 -34.97
C ALA A 788 -25.53 -27.15 -34.84
N GLU A 789 -26.46 -27.53 -33.95
CA GLU A 789 -27.65 -26.74 -33.62
C GLU A 789 -27.28 -25.37 -33.05
N LEU A 790 -26.39 -25.31 -32.04
CA LEU A 790 -25.93 -24.06 -31.44
C LEU A 790 -25.18 -23.18 -32.46
N ALA A 791 -24.37 -23.76 -33.34
CA ALA A 791 -23.70 -23.03 -34.42
C ALA A 791 -24.71 -22.42 -35.40
N ALA A 792 -25.77 -23.17 -35.76
CA ALA A 792 -26.86 -22.66 -36.60
C ALA A 792 -27.67 -21.56 -35.89
N SER A 793 -27.92 -21.68 -34.59
CA SER A 793 -28.57 -20.62 -33.79
C SER A 793 -27.69 -19.37 -33.69
N CYS A 794 -26.37 -19.53 -33.53
CA CYS A 794 -25.42 -18.42 -33.60
C CYS A 794 -25.44 -17.78 -35.01
N ALA A 795 -25.44 -18.57 -36.08
CA ALA A 795 -25.47 -18.06 -37.45
C ALA A 795 -26.74 -17.22 -37.72
N ARG A 796 -27.91 -17.66 -37.25
CA ARG A 796 -29.18 -16.90 -37.33
C ARG A 796 -29.11 -15.54 -36.60
N ALA A 797 -28.27 -15.43 -35.58
CA ALA A 797 -28.07 -14.20 -34.80
C ALA A 797 -26.87 -13.35 -35.26
N GLY A 798 -26.15 -13.77 -36.32
CA GLY A 798 -24.90 -13.11 -36.74
C GLY A 798 -23.74 -13.29 -35.75
N ALA A 799 -23.76 -14.37 -34.98
CA ALA A 799 -22.80 -14.69 -33.92
C ALA A 799 -21.82 -15.80 -34.30
N LEU A 800 -20.62 -15.76 -33.71
CA LEU A 800 -19.58 -16.78 -33.84
C LEU A 800 -19.64 -17.75 -32.66
N LEU A 801 -19.54 -19.05 -32.93
CA LEU A 801 -19.41 -20.08 -31.90
C LEU A 801 -17.94 -20.52 -31.80
N ILE A 802 -17.36 -20.43 -30.61
CA ILE A 802 -16.02 -20.89 -30.30
C ILE A 802 -16.15 -22.08 -29.33
N VAL A 803 -15.58 -23.23 -29.70
CA VAL A 803 -15.49 -24.42 -28.85
C VAL A 803 -14.04 -24.64 -28.44
N ASP A 804 -13.73 -24.45 -27.16
CA ASP A 804 -12.42 -24.77 -26.57
C ASP A 804 -12.33 -26.26 -26.26
N GLU A 805 -11.64 -26.98 -27.13
CA GLU A 805 -11.34 -28.40 -27.05
C GLU A 805 -9.96 -28.68 -26.44
N ALA A 806 -9.52 -27.90 -25.44
CA ALA A 806 -8.30 -28.18 -24.68
C ALA A 806 -8.27 -29.56 -24.00
N TYR A 807 -9.42 -30.23 -23.85
CA TYR A 807 -9.53 -31.62 -23.36
C TYR A 807 -10.04 -32.61 -24.43
N GLY A 808 -10.19 -32.17 -25.69
CA GLY A 808 -10.90 -32.88 -26.76
C GLY A 808 -10.34 -34.28 -27.08
N ASP A 809 -9.02 -34.49 -27.02
CA ASP A 809 -8.45 -35.83 -27.33
C ASP A 809 -8.81 -36.91 -26.30
N PHE A 810 -9.34 -36.54 -25.11
CA PHE A 810 -9.86 -37.49 -24.12
C PHE A 810 -11.35 -37.82 -24.31
N ALA A 811 -12.04 -37.06 -25.17
CA ALA A 811 -13.43 -37.27 -25.53
C ALA A 811 -13.58 -38.46 -26.51
N PRO A 812 -14.82 -38.93 -26.77
CA PRO A 812 -15.11 -39.89 -27.84
C PRO A 812 -15.42 -39.22 -29.20
N ILE A 813 -15.35 -37.89 -29.28
CA ILE A 813 -15.74 -37.07 -30.45
C ILE A 813 -14.75 -35.92 -30.68
N ASP A 814 -14.80 -35.32 -31.87
CA ASP A 814 -13.98 -34.18 -32.30
C ASP A 814 -14.87 -33.21 -33.11
N HIS A 815 -14.88 -31.93 -32.75
CA HIS A 815 -15.66 -30.91 -33.46
C HIS A 815 -14.94 -30.34 -34.69
N THR A 816 -13.64 -30.59 -34.84
CA THR A 816 -12.80 -30.05 -35.92
C THR A 816 -13.38 -30.27 -37.34
N PRO A 817 -13.95 -31.45 -37.68
CA PRO A 817 -14.52 -31.66 -39.02
C PRO A 817 -15.71 -30.74 -39.34
N LEU A 818 -16.52 -30.36 -38.34
CA LEU A 818 -17.71 -29.52 -38.53
C LEU A 818 -17.38 -28.10 -39.06
N VAL A 819 -16.14 -27.65 -38.89
CA VAL A 819 -15.62 -26.37 -39.40
C VAL A 819 -15.61 -26.32 -40.94
N ALA A 820 -15.70 -27.46 -41.63
CA ALA A 820 -15.87 -27.50 -43.09
C ALA A 820 -17.24 -26.97 -43.53
N ASP A 821 -18.29 -27.28 -42.78
CA ASP A 821 -19.70 -27.00 -43.14
C ASP A 821 -20.29 -25.80 -42.36
N LEU A 822 -19.73 -25.46 -41.20
CA LEU A 822 -20.21 -24.41 -40.30
C LEU A 822 -19.23 -23.22 -40.31
N PRO A 823 -19.38 -22.22 -41.21
CA PRO A 823 -18.37 -21.18 -41.43
C PRO A 823 -18.21 -20.19 -40.27
N ASN A 824 -19.15 -20.17 -39.31
CA ASN A 824 -19.12 -19.38 -38.09
C ASN A 824 -18.68 -20.17 -36.84
N LEU A 825 -18.31 -21.45 -36.99
CA LEU A 825 -17.70 -22.27 -35.95
C LEU A 825 -16.17 -22.10 -35.94
N ILE A 826 -15.62 -22.03 -34.73
CA ILE A 826 -14.18 -22.07 -34.46
C ILE A 826 -13.91 -23.14 -33.40
N VAL A 827 -12.96 -24.02 -33.66
CA VAL A 827 -12.52 -25.05 -32.70
C VAL A 827 -11.09 -24.76 -32.27
N LEU A 828 -10.82 -24.75 -30.96
CA LEU A 828 -9.50 -24.50 -30.37
C LEU A 828 -8.98 -25.81 -29.75
N ARG A 829 -7.85 -26.34 -30.20
CA ARG A 829 -7.19 -27.53 -29.59
C ARG A 829 -5.79 -27.19 -29.07
N THR A 830 -5.26 -27.97 -28.12
CA THR A 830 -3.89 -27.78 -27.61
C THR A 830 -3.23 -29.10 -27.22
N LEU A 831 -1.91 -29.19 -27.46
CA LEU A 831 -1.07 -30.29 -26.98
C LEU A 831 -0.83 -30.25 -25.45
N SER A 832 -1.35 -29.24 -24.74
CA SER A 832 -1.08 -28.99 -23.32
C SER A 832 -1.59 -30.06 -22.36
N LYS A 833 -2.54 -30.91 -22.77
CA LYS A 833 -3.23 -31.86 -21.89
C LYS A 833 -2.92 -33.31 -22.28
N SER A 834 -3.58 -33.80 -23.32
CA SER A 834 -3.42 -35.12 -23.95
C SER A 834 -1.98 -35.50 -24.30
N HIS A 835 -1.22 -34.56 -24.86
CA HIS A 835 0.15 -34.80 -25.30
C HIS A 835 1.18 -34.39 -24.23
N GLY A 836 0.74 -34.02 -23.01
CA GLY A 836 1.61 -33.62 -21.90
C GLY A 836 2.45 -32.35 -22.11
N ALA A 837 2.24 -31.62 -23.21
CA ALA A 837 3.15 -30.57 -23.68
C ALA A 837 2.82 -29.16 -23.18
N ALA A 838 2.30 -29.03 -21.95
CA ALA A 838 1.87 -27.74 -21.37
C ALA A 838 2.98 -26.67 -21.38
N GLY A 839 4.25 -27.08 -21.28
CA GLY A 839 5.42 -26.19 -21.34
C GLY A 839 5.77 -25.68 -22.74
N LEU A 840 5.34 -26.36 -23.82
CA LEU A 840 5.65 -25.94 -25.19
C LEU A 840 4.72 -24.84 -25.73
N ARG A 841 3.61 -24.57 -25.04
CA ARG A 841 2.71 -23.42 -25.31
C ARG A 841 2.28 -23.33 -26.78
N LEU A 842 1.64 -24.40 -27.27
CA LEU A 842 1.04 -24.46 -28.60
C LEU A 842 -0.46 -24.71 -28.54
N ALA A 843 -1.22 -23.95 -29.32
CA ALA A 843 -2.61 -24.22 -29.64
C ALA A 843 -2.86 -24.08 -31.14
N PHE A 844 -3.93 -24.72 -31.60
CA PHE A 844 -4.43 -24.71 -32.96
C PHE A 844 -5.84 -24.12 -32.95
N LEU A 845 -6.12 -23.23 -33.89
CA LEU A 845 -7.46 -22.74 -34.19
C LEU A 845 -7.87 -23.28 -35.56
N PHE A 846 -9.00 -23.98 -35.60
CA PHE A 846 -9.63 -24.46 -36.81
C PHE A 846 -10.85 -23.58 -37.08
N ALA A 847 -10.85 -22.87 -38.21
CA ALA A 847 -11.95 -21.99 -38.61
C ALA A 847 -12.11 -21.97 -40.14
N SER A 848 -13.15 -21.29 -40.63
CA SER A 848 -13.29 -21.03 -42.07
C SER A 848 -12.12 -20.16 -42.59
N PRO A 849 -11.65 -20.33 -43.84
CA PRO A 849 -10.48 -19.61 -44.35
C PRO A 849 -10.52 -18.07 -44.23
N PRO A 850 -11.69 -17.39 -44.34
CA PRO A 850 -11.77 -15.95 -44.06
C PRO A 850 -11.43 -15.59 -42.60
N LEU A 851 -11.96 -16.35 -41.63
CA LEU A 851 -11.67 -16.13 -40.20
C LEU A 851 -10.20 -16.43 -39.87
N VAL A 852 -9.63 -17.47 -40.48
CA VAL A 852 -8.20 -17.79 -40.38
C VAL A 852 -7.34 -16.69 -41.02
N GLY A 853 -7.80 -16.09 -42.12
CA GLY A 853 -7.17 -14.93 -42.75
C GLY A 853 -7.00 -13.78 -41.77
N GLU A 854 -8.08 -13.36 -41.08
CA GLU A 854 -8.01 -12.26 -40.11
C GLU A 854 -7.21 -12.63 -38.85
N LEU A 855 -7.36 -13.86 -38.33
CA LEU A 855 -6.55 -14.34 -37.20
C LEU A 855 -5.05 -14.34 -37.52
N ARG A 856 -4.66 -14.66 -38.76
CA ARG A 856 -3.27 -14.57 -39.24
C ARG A 856 -2.76 -13.13 -39.33
N ARG A 857 -3.62 -12.11 -39.48
CA ARG A 857 -3.22 -10.68 -39.45
C ARG A 857 -2.95 -10.16 -38.04
N CYS A 858 -3.71 -10.64 -37.04
CA CYS A 858 -3.55 -10.19 -35.65
C CYS A 858 -2.45 -10.95 -34.87
N ARG A 859 -1.99 -12.09 -35.39
CA ARG A 859 -0.95 -12.91 -34.74
C ARG A 859 0.41 -12.22 -34.74
N MET A 860 1.15 -12.32 -33.64
CA MET A 860 2.48 -11.73 -33.53
C MET A 860 3.51 -12.49 -34.39
N LEU A 861 4.57 -11.79 -34.82
CA LEU A 861 5.68 -12.38 -35.55
C LEU A 861 6.43 -13.38 -34.66
N ASN A 862 6.56 -14.63 -35.13
CA ASN A 862 7.35 -15.69 -34.49
C ASN A 862 6.94 -16.08 -33.06
N GLU A 863 5.67 -15.91 -32.67
CA GLU A 863 5.18 -16.21 -31.31
C GLU A 863 5.20 -17.70 -30.92
N VAL A 864 5.23 -18.62 -31.88
CA VAL A 864 5.33 -20.08 -31.66
C VAL A 864 6.77 -20.53 -31.89
N SER A 865 7.39 -21.14 -30.87
CA SER A 865 8.79 -21.59 -30.94
C SER A 865 8.98 -22.79 -31.88
N GLN A 866 10.17 -22.90 -32.48
CA GLN A 866 10.53 -24.06 -33.33
C GLN A 866 10.38 -25.40 -32.59
N ALA A 867 10.74 -25.47 -31.31
CA ALA A 867 10.59 -26.69 -30.51
C ALA A 867 9.11 -27.13 -30.37
N ALA A 868 8.17 -26.19 -30.37
CA ALA A 868 6.74 -26.49 -30.39
C ALA A 868 6.27 -26.96 -31.77
N LEU A 869 6.80 -26.39 -32.86
CA LEU A 869 6.53 -26.84 -34.23
C LEU A 869 7.05 -28.26 -34.49
N ASP A 870 8.26 -28.56 -34.00
CA ASP A 870 8.89 -29.88 -34.09
C ASP A 870 8.05 -30.91 -33.33
N PHE A 871 7.66 -30.60 -32.09
CA PHE A 871 6.80 -31.49 -31.30
C PHE A 871 5.42 -31.67 -31.93
N ALA A 872 4.86 -30.66 -32.62
CA ALA A 872 3.61 -30.81 -33.36
C ALA A 872 3.75 -31.79 -34.54
N ARG A 873 4.82 -31.70 -35.34
CA ARG A 873 5.07 -32.66 -36.43
C ARG A 873 5.32 -34.08 -35.89
N PHE A 874 6.06 -34.19 -34.79
CA PHE A 874 6.24 -35.45 -34.05
C PHE A 874 4.91 -36.02 -33.54
N ALA A 875 4.03 -35.19 -32.96
CA ALA A 875 2.73 -35.60 -32.45
C ALA A 875 1.78 -36.09 -33.55
N MET A 876 1.81 -35.49 -34.74
CA MET A 876 1.04 -35.98 -35.89
C MET A 876 1.62 -37.27 -36.48
N LEU A 877 2.95 -37.42 -36.50
CA LEU A 877 3.65 -38.63 -36.95
C LEU A 877 3.41 -39.84 -36.02
N TYR A 878 3.36 -39.60 -34.71
CA TYR A 878 3.13 -40.62 -33.67
C TYR A 878 1.74 -40.49 -33.03
N ARG A 879 0.74 -40.08 -33.83
CA ARG A 879 -0.66 -39.86 -33.39
C ARG A 879 -1.26 -41.07 -32.66
N ASP A 880 -0.85 -42.28 -33.05
CA ASP A 880 -1.39 -43.52 -32.49
C ASP A 880 -0.84 -43.79 -31.07
N ASP A 881 0.43 -43.49 -30.80
CA ASP A 881 1.02 -43.51 -29.44
C ASP A 881 0.20 -42.62 -28.48
N PHE A 882 -0.24 -41.43 -28.96
CA PHE A 882 -1.04 -40.49 -28.19
C PHE A 882 -2.51 -40.92 -28.07
N ALA A 883 -3.08 -41.58 -29.10
CA ALA A 883 -4.43 -42.13 -29.05
C ALA A 883 -4.54 -43.34 -28.11
N GLU A 884 -3.50 -44.18 -28.04
CA GLU A 884 -3.36 -45.26 -27.05
C GLU A 884 -3.25 -44.66 -25.63
N LEU A 885 -2.40 -43.65 -25.43
CA LEU A 885 -2.28 -42.91 -24.17
C LEU A 885 -3.61 -42.29 -23.71
N ALA A 886 -4.38 -41.69 -24.62
CA ALA A 886 -5.72 -41.20 -24.31
C ALA A 886 -6.69 -42.33 -23.93
N THR A 887 -6.55 -43.51 -24.54
CA THR A 887 -7.36 -44.71 -24.24
C THR A 887 -7.03 -45.29 -22.86
N ASP A 888 -5.76 -45.32 -22.46
CA ASP A 888 -5.36 -45.65 -21.08
C ASP A 888 -5.99 -44.68 -20.09
N VAL A 889 -5.88 -43.37 -20.33
CA VAL A 889 -6.44 -42.34 -19.43
C VAL A 889 -7.96 -42.44 -19.33
N ARG A 890 -8.68 -42.72 -20.43
CA ARG A 890 -10.13 -43.00 -20.40
C ARG A 890 -10.45 -44.24 -19.56
N SER A 891 -9.68 -45.32 -19.71
CA SER A 891 -9.87 -46.58 -18.98
C SER A 891 -9.55 -46.44 -17.48
N TRP A 892 -8.52 -45.67 -17.15
CA TRP A 892 -8.09 -45.39 -15.78
C TRP A 892 -9.07 -44.43 -15.08
N ARG A 893 -9.58 -43.41 -15.79
CA ARG A 893 -10.68 -42.54 -15.35
C ARG A 893 -11.92 -43.35 -14.98
N ALA A 894 -12.31 -44.34 -15.79
CA ALA A 894 -13.45 -45.20 -15.49
C ALA A 894 -13.27 -46.00 -14.18
N ARG A 895 -12.06 -46.54 -13.93
CA ARG A 895 -11.74 -47.24 -12.67
C ARG A 895 -11.77 -46.31 -11.46
N VAL A 896 -11.16 -45.12 -11.54
CA VAL A 896 -11.18 -44.12 -10.46
C VAL A 896 -12.60 -43.63 -10.18
N HIS A 897 -13.45 -43.48 -11.20
CA HIS A 897 -14.87 -43.19 -11.01
C HIS A 897 -15.59 -44.32 -10.27
N GLN A 898 -15.39 -45.58 -10.69
CA GLN A 898 -16.01 -46.74 -10.05
C GLN A 898 -15.60 -46.88 -8.58
N GLU A 899 -14.32 -46.68 -8.26
CA GLU A 899 -13.79 -46.71 -6.90
C GLU A 899 -14.40 -45.61 -6.02
N LEU A 900 -14.46 -44.37 -6.52
CA LEU A 900 -15.07 -43.26 -5.78
C LEU A 900 -16.61 -43.39 -5.68
N SER A 901 -17.27 -44.03 -6.63
CA SER A 901 -18.71 -44.37 -6.55
C SER A 901 -19.03 -45.38 -5.45
N ALA A 902 -18.05 -46.16 -4.99
CA ALA A 902 -18.21 -47.08 -3.87
C ALA A 902 -18.00 -46.41 -2.49
N TRP A 903 -17.69 -45.11 -2.43
CA TRP A 903 -17.42 -44.39 -1.19
C TRP A 903 -18.69 -43.72 -0.66
N PRO A 904 -19.16 -44.04 0.57
CA PRO A 904 -20.38 -43.45 1.13
C PRO A 904 -20.35 -41.92 1.14
N GLY A 905 -21.39 -41.30 0.58
CA GLY A 905 -21.57 -39.85 0.50
C GLY A 905 -20.75 -39.12 -0.56
N TRP A 906 -19.89 -39.80 -1.33
CA TRP A 906 -19.14 -39.21 -2.43
C TRP A 906 -19.90 -39.40 -3.75
N ALA A 907 -19.93 -38.34 -4.58
CA ALA A 907 -20.64 -38.32 -5.86
C ALA A 907 -19.71 -37.92 -7.01
N PRO A 908 -18.91 -38.84 -7.59
CA PRO A 908 -18.22 -38.58 -8.85
C PRO A 908 -19.24 -38.37 -9.97
N ARG A 909 -19.04 -37.33 -10.80
CA ARG A 909 -19.82 -37.12 -12.02
C ARG A 909 -19.14 -37.81 -13.22
N PRO A 910 -19.92 -38.27 -14.23
CA PRO A 910 -19.39 -38.62 -15.53
C PRO A 910 -18.57 -37.48 -16.12
N SER A 911 -17.44 -37.81 -16.75
CA SER A 911 -16.52 -36.84 -17.35
C SER A 911 -15.88 -37.43 -18.61
N ALA A 912 -15.70 -36.59 -19.62
CA ALA A 912 -14.94 -36.89 -20.83
C ALA A 912 -13.49 -36.34 -20.79
N ALA A 913 -13.12 -35.53 -19.78
CA ALA A 913 -11.78 -34.94 -19.64
C ALA A 913 -10.76 -35.85 -18.91
N ASN A 914 -9.52 -35.38 -18.67
CA ASN A 914 -8.51 -36.08 -17.85
C ASN A 914 -8.66 -35.87 -16.33
N PHE A 915 -9.88 -35.60 -15.87
CA PHE A 915 -10.22 -35.38 -14.47
C PHE A 915 -11.65 -35.84 -14.18
N ILE A 916 -12.01 -35.95 -12.90
CA ILE A 916 -13.38 -36.17 -12.43
C ILE A 916 -13.73 -35.04 -11.45
N LEU A 917 -14.95 -34.51 -11.51
CA LEU A 917 -15.51 -33.72 -10.42
C LEU A 917 -16.26 -34.63 -9.44
N VAL A 918 -15.90 -34.56 -8.16
CA VAL A 918 -16.46 -35.40 -7.10
C VAL A 918 -17.15 -34.51 -6.07
N GLY A 919 -18.46 -34.64 -5.91
CA GLY A 919 -19.19 -34.09 -4.77
C GLY A 919 -18.76 -34.79 -3.48
N ALA A 920 -18.51 -34.04 -2.42
CA ALA A 920 -18.10 -34.60 -1.13
C ALA A 920 -19.30 -34.85 -0.19
N PRO A 921 -19.15 -35.71 0.84
CA PRO A 921 -20.18 -35.93 1.86
C PRO A 921 -20.59 -34.64 2.58
N SER A 922 -21.81 -34.62 3.14
CA SER A 922 -22.29 -33.50 3.95
C SER A 922 -21.48 -33.24 5.23
N THR A 923 -20.70 -34.22 5.71
CA THR A 923 -19.75 -34.06 6.83
C THR A 923 -18.44 -33.35 6.43
N ALA A 924 -18.11 -33.32 5.15
CA ALA A 924 -16.82 -32.82 4.67
C ALA A 924 -16.78 -31.29 4.72
N THR A 925 -15.86 -30.73 5.51
CA THR A 925 -15.63 -29.27 5.55
C THR A 925 -14.42 -28.88 4.69
N PRO A 926 -14.43 -27.70 4.03
CA PRO A 926 -13.27 -27.24 3.25
C PRO A 926 -11.98 -27.16 4.07
N ARG A 927 -12.07 -26.79 5.35
CA ARG A 927 -10.92 -26.76 6.28
C ARG A 927 -10.37 -28.16 6.59
N ALA A 928 -11.21 -29.18 6.71
CA ALA A 928 -10.75 -30.56 6.93
C ALA A 928 -10.05 -31.10 5.67
N LEU A 929 -10.70 -31.00 4.51
CA LEU A 929 -10.14 -31.44 3.24
C LEU A 929 -8.81 -30.75 2.91
N LEU A 930 -8.72 -29.41 3.05
CA LEU A 930 -7.49 -28.69 2.75
C LEU A 930 -6.31 -29.12 3.65
N ARG A 931 -6.56 -29.38 4.94
CA ARG A 931 -5.54 -29.94 5.85
C ARG A 931 -5.12 -31.36 5.48
N SER A 932 -6.06 -32.20 5.02
CA SER A 932 -5.73 -33.55 4.55
C SER A 932 -4.87 -33.52 3.28
N LEU A 933 -5.24 -32.68 2.31
CA LEU A 933 -4.48 -32.43 1.09
C LEU A 933 -3.06 -31.92 1.43
N GLU A 934 -2.93 -30.97 2.35
CA GLU A 934 -1.65 -30.46 2.84
C GLU A 934 -0.80 -31.52 3.55
N HIS A 935 -1.39 -32.31 4.45
CA HIS A 935 -0.70 -33.37 5.18
C HIS A 935 -0.07 -34.41 4.24
N HIS A 936 -0.81 -34.83 3.21
CA HIS A 936 -0.34 -35.77 2.19
C HIS A 936 0.49 -35.11 1.06
N LYS A 937 0.68 -33.78 1.12
CA LYS A 937 1.33 -32.94 0.10
C LYS A 937 0.74 -33.13 -1.30
N VAL A 938 -0.58 -33.15 -1.42
CA VAL A 938 -1.34 -33.26 -2.67
C VAL A 938 -2.09 -31.95 -2.92
N ARG A 939 -2.12 -31.46 -4.16
CA ARG A 939 -2.92 -30.31 -4.57
C ARG A 939 -4.05 -30.78 -5.47
N MET A 940 -5.30 -30.50 -5.12
CA MET A 940 -6.48 -30.70 -5.99
C MET A 940 -7.20 -29.36 -6.18
N ARG A 941 -8.10 -29.26 -7.16
CA ARG A 941 -8.95 -28.07 -7.34
C ARG A 941 -10.24 -28.26 -6.56
N VAL A 942 -10.28 -27.71 -5.33
CA VAL A 942 -11.54 -27.55 -4.60
C VAL A 942 -12.42 -26.54 -5.35
N VAL A 943 -13.70 -26.87 -5.45
CA VAL A 943 -14.78 -26.06 -6.03
C VAL A 943 -15.79 -25.79 -4.89
N PRO A 944 -16.35 -24.58 -4.78
CA PRO A 944 -17.39 -24.27 -3.79
C PRO A 944 -18.65 -25.14 -3.90
N GLU A 945 -19.57 -24.92 -2.96
CA GLU A 945 -20.87 -25.56 -2.85
C GLU A 945 -21.61 -25.71 -4.19
N ARG A 946 -22.22 -26.88 -4.38
CA ARG A 946 -23.13 -27.19 -5.50
C ARG A 946 -24.40 -27.84 -4.91
N PRO A 947 -25.55 -27.83 -5.63
CA PRO A 947 -26.75 -28.50 -5.15
C PRO A 947 -26.48 -29.94 -4.66
N GLY A 948 -26.84 -30.21 -3.41
CA GLY A 948 -26.62 -31.50 -2.73
C GLY A 948 -25.25 -31.72 -2.07
N HIS A 949 -24.24 -30.85 -2.29
CA HIS A 949 -22.88 -31.06 -1.77
C HIS A 949 -22.22 -29.76 -1.25
N PRO A 950 -21.75 -29.71 0.02
CA PRO A 950 -21.17 -28.49 0.61
C PRO A 950 -19.86 -28.06 -0.04
N LEU A 951 -19.19 -28.97 -0.75
CA LEU A 951 -18.02 -28.71 -1.59
C LEU A 951 -17.89 -29.80 -2.65
N SER A 952 -17.16 -29.51 -3.72
CA SER A 952 -16.74 -30.52 -4.71
C SER A 952 -15.24 -30.44 -4.97
N VAL A 953 -14.66 -31.55 -5.44
CA VAL A 953 -13.22 -31.67 -5.73
C VAL A 953 -13.03 -32.09 -7.17
N ARG A 954 -12.37 -31.26 -7.99
CA ARG A 954 -11.93 -31.65 -9.32
C ARG A 954 -10.55 -32.31 -9.21
N LEU A 955 -10.54 -33.62 -9.34
CA LEU A 955 -9.39 -34.52 -9.26
C LEU A 955 -8.84 -34.75 -10.67
N THR A 956 -7.67 -34.20 -11.02
CA THR A 956 -6.91 -34.70 -12.17
C THR A 956 -6.62 -36.19 -11.95
N ILE A 957 -6.81 -37.02 -12.98
CA ILE A 957 -6.55 -38.46 -12.86
C ILE A 957 -5.06 -38.70 -12.57
N PRO A 958 -4.72 -39.33 -11.42
CA PRO A 958 -3.33 -39.56 -11.02
C PRO A 958 -2.70 -40.74 -11.78
N SER A 959 -1.38 -40.86 -11.70
CA SER A 959 -0.68 -42.08 -12.12
C SER A 959 -1.12 -43.29 -11.27
N PRO A 960 -0.90 -44.54 -11.72
CA PRO A 960 -1.15 -45.72 -10.90
C PRO A 960 -0.35 -45.76 -9.59
N GLU A 961 0.84 -45.14 -9.56
CA GLU A 961 1.70 -45.04 -8.38
C GLU A 961 1.20 -43.96 -7.40
N ASP A 962 0.63 -42.87 -7.92
CA ASP A 962 0.10 -41.76 -7.13
C ASP A 962 -1.34 -41.96 -6.63
N LEU A 963 -2.12 -42.85 -7.26
CA LEU A 963 -3.54 -43.07 -6.91
C LEU A 963 -3.75 -43.37 -5.42
N PRO A 964 -3.02 -44.29 -4.75
CA PRO A 964 -3.23 -44.56 -3.32
C PRO A 964 -3.02 -43.31 -2.45
N ARG A 965 -2.05 -42.47 -2.80
CA ARG A 965 -1.77 -41.21 -2.10
C ARG A 965 -2.83 -40.15 -2.36
N ALA A 966 -3.34 -40.06 -3.59
CA ALA A 966 -4.44 -39.17 -3.95
C ALA A 966 -5.73 -39.55 -3.21
N LEU A 967 -6.04 -40.85 -3.12
CA LEU A 967 -7.19 -41.38 -2.40
C LEU A 967 -7.06 -41.18 -0.88
N LEU A 968 -5.91 -41.45 -0.27
CA LEU A 968 -5.68 -41.16 1.15
C LEU A 968 -5.87 -39.67 1.47
N ALA A 969 -5.35 -38.78 0.61
CA ALA A 969 -5.52 -37.34 0.76
C ALA A 969 -6.98 -36.88 0.64
N LEU A 970 -7.79 -37.56 -0.18
CA LEU A 970 -9.23 -37.31 -0.32
C LEU A 970 -10.04 -37.91 0.84
N ALA A 971 -9.66 -39.11 1.30
CA ALA A 971 -10.32 -39.85 2.37
C ALA A 971 -10.11 -39.22 3.76
N GLY A 972 -9.01 -38.51 4.00
CA GLY A 972 -8.81 -37.72 5.23
C GLY A 972 -9.72 -36.48 5.36
N GLY A 973 -10.65 -36.26 4.41
CA GLY A 973 -11.75 -35.30 4.52
C GLY A 973 -13.11 -35.92 4.87
N ARG A 974 -13.17 -37.23 5.20
CA ARG A 974 -14.38 -37.94 5.65
C ARG A 974 -14.77 -37.57 7.09
#